data_AF-A0ABD3FID9-F1
#
_entry.id   AF-A0ABD3FID9-F1
#
_cell.length_a   1.000
_cell.length_b   1.000
_cell.length_c   1.000
_cell.angle_alpha   90.00
_cell.angle_beta   90.00
_cell.angle_gamma   90.00
#
_symmetry.space_group_name_H-M   'P 1'
#
loop_
_entity.id
_entity.type
_entity.pdbx_description
1 polymer ?
#
loop_
_entity_poly.entity_id
_entity_poly.type
_entity_poly.pdbx_seq_one_letter_code
_entity_poly.pdbx_strand_id
1 'polypeptide(L)'
;MRRQDDVRAFMPSPPLVTSWLTFLLLCIVSCMALEVLLEVQLPLEPPPEYRQFLLLSGQEPVDTLEAFRIRHSQTLNWRHNMLVQICQRPRVVCRREVPMIYSTTIRAPGGGVLGKLEILEGVEPADAVLGFALLHDIGREGRAMILNAICEVPRVECTRRNALMHSKSVTGDRGVQIGTLEIHDDVEPVDQVYKFIKDHKLPMFAMEQLLNVVCSAIGDTQCLQKTPLVYSQRIVVRDDESGEPRQLGMLQIPLGEEPADVVHNFGLHYGLAKSFRQDLVRKVCGDKYVDCKRLKPVVFASPVEVENGTTVGVLAIREDEELADAVRRFSRQVNITRDLQISLFRALCGTREGVLCTRGQALLRSIPVGDNSEQILGYVNVFDDQEPADVVYDFAEKHNLAPGDREVLLDSLCNSSKSTPEQAEDDEDEMEPLTCSRYAPVVFRVPVAAQNGSSLGMLEVLANEQPADAVAKFGNKHELSPEEKKNIVTGVCQASGIECTRDVGILYEAVYTLPDGLREQLPFYDGQDSTDVIYEYGLMRNLTLRQRQKFLIEVCNEPRKRPNCTRAEPMLLNIPVWESASTKLGDVQILEGQEPVDVVYAFMEKHDLFQTAPLNTTLLEIVCNSTRVECNRIQPRRTLFSIQATYTGLSHTLEYVRPESDWICETESHGGQRCIHYVEILAKKFCARHMYDWVGCEARILDALRQQLEFYEVRMWKAKDMYAKLGLVKTASREQIDAAYNTLVKRFNNETEPYKYEKLKEAYRVLSDPEEKYYYDLPCVKLFGCLCGKRQKDGGITFTPD
;
A
#
# COMPACT_ATOMS: atom_id res chain seq x y z
N MET A 1 -33.36 18.54 72.02
CA MET A 1 -32.55 17.89 73.08
C MET A 1 -31.18 18.56 73.06
N ARG A 2 -30.95 19.65 73.81
CA ARG A 2 -30.57 19.80 75.24
C ARG A 2 -29.11 19.41 75.58
N ARG A 3 -28.48 20.34 76.32
CA ARG A 3 -27.17 20.38 77.04
C ARG A 3 -25.97 20.82 76.19
N GLN A 4 -25.34 21.98 76.37
CA GLN A 4 -25.18 22.95 77.50
C GLN A 4 -24.39 22.40 78.69
N ASP A 5 -23.24 23.05 78.94
CA ASP A 5 -22.50 23.34 80.21
C ASP A 5 -21.06 23.74 79.78
N ASP A 6 -20.56 24.99 79.80
CA ASP A 6 -20.56 26.11 80.75
C ASP A 6 -19.65 25.89 81.97
N VAL A 7 -18.47 26.54 81.98
CA VAL A 7 -17.72 26.87 83.22
C VAL A 7 -17.11 28.28 83.12
N ARG A 8 -17.60 29.12 84.04
CA ARG A 8 -17.24 30.50 84.41
C ARG A 8 -15.81 30.61 84.97
N ALA A 9 -15.04 31.62 84.54
CA ALA A 9 -14.84 32.95 85.15
C ALA A 9 -13.74 33.02 86.23
N PHE A 10 -12.82 33.98 86.09
CA PHE A 10 -12.40 34.88 87.17
C PHE A 10 -11.63 36.09 86.59
N MET A 11 -12.20 37.28 86.78
CA MET A 11 -11.51 38.59 86.75
C MET A 11 -10.56 38.71 87.98
N PRO A 12 -9.49 39.52 87.94
CA PRO A 12 -9.62 40.94 88.27
C PRO A 12 -8.72 41.90 87.45
N SER A 13 -9.24 43.09 87.17
CA SER A 13 -8.53 44.35 86.88
C SER A 13 -8.36 45.18 88.16
N PRO A 14 -7.67 46.34 88.18
CA PRO A 14 -6.36 46.74 87.64
C PRO A 14 -5.47 47.33 88.79
N PRO A 15 -4.35 48.05 88.55
CA PRO A 15 -4.46 49.48 88.22
C PRO A 15 -3.43 50.01 87.19
N LEU A 16 -3.81 51.16 86.62
CA LEU A 16 -2.99 52.07 85.83
C LEU A 16 -1.75 52.56 86.60
N VAL A 17 -0.71 52.95 85.84
CA VAL A 17 0.05 54.23 85.93
C VAL A 17 1.52 54.01 85.54
N THR A 18 2.00 54.84 84.60
CA THR A 18 3.40 55.17 84.25
C THR A 18 4.29 54.13 83.56
N SER A 19 4.38 54.17 82.23
CA SER A 19 5.65 53.92 81.51
C SER A 19 5.64 54.39 80.05
N TRP A 20 5.20 55.64 79.82
CA TRP A 20 5.33 56.30 78.52
C TRP A 20 6.69 57.02 78.33
N LEU A 21 7.66 56.80 79.23
CA LEU A 21 9.00 57.42 79.16
C LEU A 21 10.17 56.42 79.03
N THR A 22 9.93 55.11 79.11
CA THR A 22 10.95 54.07 78.92
C THR A 22 10.99 53.53 77.48
N PHE A 23 9.90 53.69 76.72
CA PHE A 23 9.87 53.40 75.28
C PHE A 23 10.57 54.45 74.42
N LEU A 24 10.79 55.67 74.93
CA LEU A 24 11.48 56.74 74.20
C LEU A 24 13.02 56.71 74.37
N LEU A 25 13.55 55.96 75.34
CA LEU A 25 14.99 55.88 75.63
C LEU A 25 15.64 54.53 75.27
N LEU A 26 14.84 53.51 74.89
CA LEU A 26 15.34 52.27 74.27
C LEU A 26 15.31 52.30 72.73
N CYS A 27 14.77 53.36 72.12
CA CYS A 27 14.84 53.61 70.68
C CYS A 27 16.13 54.32 70.21
N ILE A 28 17.10 54.61 71.11
CA ILE A 28 18.33 55.34 70.77
C ILE A 28 19.58 54.43 70.63
N VAL A 29 19.47 53.12 70.86
CA VAL A 29 20.59 52.18 70.61
C VAL A 29 20.17 51.10 69.62
N SER A 30 19.98 51.51 68.37
CA SER A 30 20.21 50.73 67.14
C SER A 30 20.04 51.60 65.88
N CYS A 31 20.35 52.90 65.95
CA CYS A 31 20.77 53.59 64.73
C CYS A 31 22.20 53.11 64.46
N MET A 32 22.34 52.01 63.72
CA MET A 32 23.59 51.77 63.00
C MET A 32 23.77 52.99 62.10
N ALA A 33 24.61 53.93 62.54
CA ALA A 33 25.12 54.97 61.67
C ALA A 33 25.89 54.23 60.58
N LEU A 34 25.22 54.01 59.44
CA LEU A 34 25.83 53.39 58.27
C LEU A 34 27.05 54.24 57.92
N GLU A 35 28.22 53.65 58.04
CA GLU A 35 29.48 54.34 57.79
C GLU A 35 29.53 54.76 56.32
N VAL A 36 29.90 56.02 56.05
CA VAL A 36 30.10 56.51 54.69
C VAL A 36 31.34 55.83 54.12
N LEU A 37 31.13 55.00 53.10
CA LEU A 37 32.14 54.12 52.53
C LEU A 37 32.86 54.79 51.35
N LEU A 38 32.14 55.62 50.59
CA LEU A 38 32.71 56.51 49.57
C LEU A 38 31.89 57.80 49.50
N GLU A 39 32.58 58.93 49.52
CA GLU A 39 32.02 60.25 49.21
C GLU A 39 32.84 60.86 48.07
N VAL A 40 32.20 61.12 46.94
CA VAL A 40 32.86 61.63 45.73
C VAL A 40 31.93 62.56 44.96
N GLN A 41 32.50 63.52 44.24
CA GLN A 41 31.75 64.33 43.29
C GLN A 41 31.76 63.67 41.92
N LEU A 42 30.59 63.33 41.37
CA LEU A 42 30.46 62.74 40.04
C LEU A 42 30.09 63.82 39.01
N PRO A 43 30.71 63.81 37.82
CA PRO A 43 30.39 64.75 36.74
C PRO A 43 29.07 64.38 36.05
N LEU A 44 28.20 65.34 35.74
CA LEU A 44 26.98 65.16 34.95
C LEU A 44 27.16 65.59 33.47
N GLU A 45 26.49 64.93 32.52
CA GLU A 45 26.49 65.29 31.10
C GLU A 45 25.10 65.77 30.62
N PRO A 46 24.97 66.79 29.74
CA PRO A 46 25.93 67.86 29.36
C PRO A 46 25.58 69.25 29.98
N PRO A 47 26.49 70.22 30.26
CA PRO A 47 27.94 70.26 30.61
C PRO A 47 28.21 70.07 32.14
N PRO A 48 29.47 69.90 32.62
CA PRO A 48 29.77 69.19 33.87
C PRO A 48 29.43 69.99 35.13
N GLU A 49 28.23 69.76 35.66
CA GLU A 49 27.92 70.03 37.05
C GLU A 49 28.36 68.82 37.90
N TYR A 50 29.09 69.09 38.98
CA TYR A 50 29.51 68.04 39.92
C TYR A 50 28.47 67.91 41.02
N ARG A 51 27.93 66.72 41.20
CA ARG A 51 26.97 66.43 42.28
C ARG A 51 27.56 65.40 43.24
N GLN A 52 27.26 65.59 44.51
CA GLN A 52 27.77 64.74 45.59
C GLN A 52 27.12 63.36 45.52
N PHE A 53 27.94 62.34 45.37
CA PHE A 53 27.57 60.94 45.44
C PHE A 53 28.05 60.35 46.76
N LEU A 54 27.12 59.72 47.47
CA LEU A 54 27.35 59.10 48.77
C LEU A 54 27.04 57.61 48.68
N LEU A 55 28.02 56.77 48.98
CA LEU A 55 27.86 55.33 49.11
C LEU A 55 28.00 54.94 50.58
N LEU A 56 26.96 54.33 51.13
CA LEU A 56 26.94 53.86 52.51
C LEU A 56 27.41 52.40 52.61
N SER A 57 27.97 52.02 53.77
CA SER A 57 28.37 50.65 54.05
C SER A 57 27.19 49.68 53.87
N GLY A 58 27.39 48.60 53.10
CA GLY A 58 26.34 47.62 52.80
C GLY A 58 25.43 47.93 51.61
N GLN A 59 25.55 49.10 50.98
CA GLN A 59 24.87 49.40 49.72
C GLN A 59 25.66 48.86 48.53
N GLU A 60 24.94 48.40 47.51
CA GLU A 60 25.55 48.01 46.24
C GLU A 60 25.84 49.26 45.40
N PRO A 61 27.10 49.47 44.95
CA PRO A 61 27.49 50.67 44.21
C PRO A 61 26.63 50.94 42.97
N VAL A 62 26.25 49.89 42.23
CA VAL A 62 25.45 50.05 41.00
C VAL A 62 24.01 50.49 41.27
N ASP A 63 23.38 50.08 42.37
CA ASP A 63 22.01 50.54 42.71
C ASP A 63 22.00 52.02 43.10
N THR A 64 22.96 52.41 43.95
CA THR A 64 23.10 53.80 44.39
C THR A 64 23.42 54.69 43.20
N LEU A 65 24.24 54.19 42.27
CA LEU A 65 24.58 54.89 41.03
C LEU A 65 23.40 54.96 40.05
N GLU A 66 22.57 53.93 39.97
CA GLU A 66 21.34 53.96 39.16
C GLU A 66 20.31 54.95 39.70
N ALA A 67 20.12 54.99 41.02
CA ALA A 67 19.27 55.99 41.66
C ALA A 67 19.79 57.42 41.41
N PHE A 68 21.11 57.61 41.43
CA PHE A 68 21.76 58.88 41.08
C PHE A 68 21.57 59.21 39.60
N ARG A 69 21.73 58.23 38.70
CA ARG A 69 21.51 58.37 37.26
C ARG A 69 20.10 58.84 36.96
N ILE A 70 19.08 58.19 37.53
CA ILE A 70 17.66 58.55 37.36
C ILE A 70 17.40 59.96 37.90
N ARG A 71 17.91 60.28 39.09
CA ARG A 71 17.70 61.60 39.73
C ARG A 71 18.28 62.75 38.90
N HIS A 72 19.40 62.50 38.22
CA HIS A 72 20.13 63.50 37.45
C HIS A 72 20.04 63.29 35.93
N SER A 73 19.07 62.50 35.47
CA SER A 73 18.78 62.24 34.06
C SER A 73 19.99 61.84 33.22
N GLN A 74 20.89 61.02 33.77
CA GLN A 74 22.12 60.59 33.10
C GLN A 74 21.89 59.35 32.21
N THR A 75 22.79 59.11 31.25
CA THR A 75 22.69 57.98 30.31
C THR A 75 23.14 56.65 30.94
N LEU A 76 22.73 55.52 30.36
CA LEU A 76 23.22 54.19 30.79
C LEU A 76 24.74 54.05 30.59
N ASN A 77 25.28 54.63 29.51
CA ASN A 77 26.72 54.61 29.25
C ASN A 77 27.50 55.37 30.34
N TRP A 78 26.94 56.49 30.81
CA TRP A 78 27.49 57.23 31.95
C TRP A 78 27.54 56.36 33.21
N ARG A 79 26.46 55.62 33.53
CA ARG A 79 26.43 54.69 34.68
C ARG A 79 27.54 53.65 34.58
N HIS A 80 27.71 53.02 33.41
CA HIS A 80 28.74 52.00 33.23
C HIS A 80 30.15 52.58 33.48
N ASN A 81 30.43 53.74 32.90
CA ASN A 81 31.73 54.42 33.07
C ASN A 81 32.00 54.83 34.53
N MET A 82 30.99 55.36 35.23
CA MET A 82 31.14 55.76 36.64
C MET A 82 31.25 54.55 37.56
N LEU A 83 30.54 53.45 37.27
CA LEU A 83 30.62 52.23 38.05
C LEU A 83 32.04 51.67 38.06
N VAL A 84 32.69 51.58 36.88
CA VAL A 84 34.08 51.13 36.76
C VAL A 84 35.01 51.97 37.65
N GLN A 85 34.86 53.30 37.64
CA GLN A 85 35.70 54.19 38.45
C GLN A 85 35.44 54.05 39.96
N ILE A 86 34.19 53.79 40.36
CA ILE A 86 33.80 53.58 41.75
C ILE A 86 34.31 52.22 42.25
N CYS A 87 34.20 51.17 41.44
CA CYS A 87 34.62 49.81 41.80
C CYS A 87 36.13 49.63 41.90
N GLN A 88 36.93 50.50 41.26
CA GLN A 88 38.39 50.49 41.37
C GLN A 88 38.90 51.11 42.70
N ARG A 89 38.02 51.67 43.53
CA ARG A 89 38.41 52.26 44.81
C ARG A 89 38.69 51.15 45.86
N PRO A 90 39.79 51.21 46.61
CA PRO A 90 40.24 50.11 47.47
C PRO A 90 39.31 49.76 48.65
N ARG A 91 38.34 50.62 48.97
CA ARG A 91 37.34 50.39 50.03
C ARG A 91 35.98 49.96 49.52
N VAL A 92 35.76 49.97 48.20
CA VAL A 92 34.46 49.67 47.58
C VAL A 92 34.46 48.24 47.05
N VAL A 93 33.43 47.47 47.41
CA VAL A 93 33.21 46.12 46.89
C VAL A 93 31.99 46.16 45.98
N CYS A 94 32.20 46.01 44.68
CA CYS A 94 31.13 45.81 43.72
C CYS A 94 30.86 44.32 43.57
N ARG A 95 29.63 43.90 43.85
CA ARG A 95 29.17 42.51 43.73
C ARG A 95 28.47 42.26 42.41
N ARG A 96 27.96 43.30 41.75
CA ARG A 96 27.28 43.21 40.44
C ARG A 96 27.40 44.46 39.59
N GLU A 97 27.21 44.28 38.29
CA GLU A 97 27.33 45.33 37.27
C GLU A 97 25.98 45.93 36.82
N VAL A 98 24.89 45.26 37.20
CA VAL A 98 23.51 45.63 36.86
C VAL A 98 22.73 46.00 38.12
N PRO A 99 21.92 47.08 38.09
CA PRO A 99 21.13 47.51 39.23
C PRO A 99 19.92 46.59 39.46
N MET A 100 19.37 46.65 40.67
CA MET A 100 18.18 45.93 41.06
C MET A 100 16.97 46.82 40.77
N ILE A 101 16.07 46.34 39.92
CA ILE A 101 14.88 47.09 39.52
C ILE A 101 13.71 46.87 40.48
N TYR A 102 13.67 45.70 41.13
CA TYR A 102 12.61 45.34 42.05
C TYR A 102 13.11 44.39 43.14
N SER A 103 12.57 44.53 44.34
CA SER A 103 12.82 43.59 45.43
C SER A 103 11.63 43.52 46.36
N THR A 104 11.24 42.32 46.76
CA THR A 104 10.17 42.10 47.72
C THR A 104 10.48 40.93 48.66
N THR A 105 9.90 40.94 49.85
CA THR A 105 10.01 39.83 50.80
C THR A 105 8.81 38.91 50.62
N ILE A 106 9.04 37.66 50.22
CA ILE A 106 7.98 36.67 50.03
C ILE A 106 7.73 35.96 51.36
N ARG A 107 6.46 35.83 51.73
CA ARG A 107 6.01 35.14 52.95
C ARG A 107 5.31 33.83 52.58
N ALA A 108 5.55 32.79 53.36
CA ALA A 108 4.83 31.53 53.28
C ALA A 108 3.36 31.72 53.68
N PRO A 109 2.45 30.85 53.21
CA PRO A 109 1.04 30.85 53.63
C PRO A 109 0.85 30.79 55.16
N GLY A 110 1.80 30.18 55.89
CA GLY A 110 1.82 30.10 57.35
C GLY A 110 2.44 31.31 58.07
N GLY A 111 2.74 32.42 57.37
CA GLY A 111 3.25 33.66 57.96
C GLY A 111 4.77 33.76 58.14
N GLY A 112 5.53 32.68 57.92
CA GLY A 112 7.00 32.69 57.91
C GLY A 112 7.57 33.44 56.70
N VAL A 113 8.71 34.11 56.85
CA VAL A 113 9.41 34.74 55.71
C VAL A 113 10.18 33.65 54.94
N LEU A 114 9.86 33.45 53.67
CA LEU A 114 10.56 32.48 52.81
C LEU A 114 11.91 33.02 52.35
N GLY A 115 11.94 34.29 51.96
CA GLY A 115 13.16 34.94 51.47
C GLY A 115 12.87 36.27 50.81
N LYS A 116 13.92 36.89 50.27
CA LYS A 116 13.85 38.12 49.50
C LYS A 116 14.03 37.80 48.02
N LEU A 117 13.03 38.11 47.20
CA LEU A 117 13.09 38.00 45.76
C LEU A 117 13.64 39.31 45.20
N GLU A 118 14.68 39.21 44.37
CA GLU A 118 15.36 40.35 43.76
C GLU A 118 15.34 40.19 42.23
N ILE A 119 14.96 41.25 41.51
CA ILE A 119 14.94 41.29 40.04
C ILE A 119 15.96 42.33 39.60
N LEU A 120 16.91 41.89 38.78
CA LEU A 120 17.96 42.73 38.22
C LEU A 120 17.54 43.31 36.86
N GLU A 121 18.13 44.44 36.49
CA GLU A 121 17.93 45.05 35.17
C GLU A 121 18.30 44.06 34.05
N GLY A 122 17.40 43.89 33.07
CA GLY A 122 17.58 42.99 31.93
C GLY A 122 17.25 41.52 32.20
N VAL A 123 16.88 41.14 33.44
CA VAL A 123 16.41 39.80 33.78
C VAL A 123 14.89 39.75 33.70
N GLU A 124 14.36 38.76 32.99
CA GLU A 124 12.91 38.55 32.90
C GLU A 124 12.33 38.17 34.28
N PRO A 125 11.29 38.89 34.77
CA PRO A 125 10.67 38.61 36.06
C PRO A 125 10.20 37.15 36.23
N ALA A 126 9.71 36.52 35.16
CA ALA A 126 9.29 35.12 35.20
C ALA A 126 10.44 34.17 35.59
N ASP A 127 11.65 34.38 35.04
CA ASP A 127 12.82 33.55 35.36
C ASP A 127 13.35 33.81 36.77
N ALA A 128 13.32 35.07 37.22
CA ALA A 128 13.70 35.43 38.59
C ALA A 128 12.76 34.79 39.62
N VAL A 129 11.45 34.80 39.35
CA VAL A 129 10.44 34.12 40.18
C VAL A 129 10.64 32.61 40.17
N LEU A 130 10.92 32.01 39.01
CA LEU A 130 11.22 30.57 38.92
C LEU A 130 12.46 30.21 39.75
N GLY A 131 13.56 30.95 39.61
CA GLY A 131 14.78 30.72 40.38
C GLY A 131 14.55 30.78 41.89
N PHE A 132 13.79 31.77 42.36
CA PHE A 132 13.38 31.87 43.76
C PHE A 132 12.46 30.72 44.18
N ALA A 133 11.51 30.35 43.33
CA ALA A 133 10.55 29.29 43.61
C ALA A 133 11.21 27.91 43.72
N LEU A 134 12.20 27.61 42.88
CA LEU A 134 12.95 26.36 42.95
C LEU A 134 13.80 26.27 44.23
N LEU A 135 14.37 27.39 44.70
CA LEU A 135 15.14 27.45 45.95
C LEU A 135 14.26 27.23 47.20
N HIS A 136 12.97 27.57 47.12
CA HIS A 136 12.05 27.56 48.25
C HIS A 136 10.89 26.55 48.10
N ASP A 137 10.99 25.61 47.15
CA ASP A 137 10.00 24.57 46.83
C ASP A 137 8.57 25.11 46.65
N ILE A 138 8.43 26.26 45.98
CA ILE A 138 7.15 26.88 45.69
C ILE A 138 6.55 26.19 44.45
N GLY A 139 5.34 25.63 44.59
CA GLY A 139 4.60 25.00 43.48
C GLY A 139 4.14 25.98 42.39
N ARG A 140 3.74 25.46 41.22
CA ARG A 140 3.39 26.26 40.02
C ARG A 140 2.35 27.35 40.29
N GLU A 141 1.30 27.05 41.05
CA GLU A 141 0.25 28.02 41.39
C GLU A 141 0.80 29.21 42.21
N GLY A 142 1.66 28.94 43.20
CA GLY A 142 2.32 29.97 43.99
C GLY A 142 3.24 30.85 43.14
N ARG A 143 3.92 30.28 42.14
CA ARG A 143 4.76 31.03 41.19
C ARG A 143 3.92 31.99 40.36
N ALA A 144 2.81 31.52 39.79
CA ALA A 144 1.92 32.34 38.98
C ALA A 144 1.36 33.52 39.79
N MET A 145 0.99 33.30 41.05
CA MET A 145 0.55 34.38 41.94
C MET A 145 1.64 35.43 42.18
N ILE A 146 2.88 34.98 42.49
CA ILE A 146 4.02 35.88 42.72
C ILE A 146 4.33 36.68 41.45
N LEU A 147 4.38 36.02 40.29
CA LEU A 147 4.69 36.66 39.01
C LEU A 147 3.61 37.68 38.61
N ASN A 148 2.33 37.34 38.73
CA ASN A 148 1.24 38.26 38.43
C ASN A 148 1.33 39.53 39.29
N ALA A 149 1.60 39.40 40.59
CA ALA A 149 1.76 40.54 41.49
C ALA A 149 2.96 41.43 41.12
N ILE A 150 4.04 40.84 40.59
CA ILE A 150 5.24 41.56 40.15
C ILE A 150 4.99 42.30 38.83
N CYS A 151 4.34 41.64 37.88
CA CYS A 151 4.06 42.21 36.56
C CYS A 151 3.03 43.34 36.58
N GLU A 152 2.28 43.49 37.67
CA GLU A 152 1.40 44.66 37.91
C GLU A 152 2.18 45.91 38.35
N VAL A 153 3.46 45.78 38.72
CA VAL A 153 4.29 46.91 39.17
C VAL A 153 4.75 47.72 37.95
N PRO A 154 4.40 49.03 37.82
CA PRO A 154 4.67 49.81 36.61
C PRO A 154 6.15 49.99 36.22
N ARG A 155 7.08 49.69 37.14
CA ARG A 155 8.54 49.80 36.92
C ARG A 155 9.20 48.47 36.53
N VAL A 156 8.42 47.39 36.45
CA VAL A 156 8.89 46.06 36.07
C VAL A 156 8.28 45.71 34.73
N GLU A 157 9.12 45.49 33.72
CA GLU A 157 8.69 45.04 32.41
C GLU A 157 8.70 43.51 32.39
N CYS A 158 7.52 42.89 32.29
CA CYS A 158 7.38 41.46 32.04
C CYS A 158 7.15 41.25 30.54
N THR A 159 8.12 40.64 29.86
CA THR A 159 7.97 40.30 28.43
C THR A 159 7.20 38.98 28.25
N ARG A 160 7.17 38.12 29.27
CA ARG A 160 6.44 36.85 29.26
C ARG A 160 5.88 36.48 30.63
N ARG A 161 4.83 35.66 30.63
CA ARG A 161 4.15 35.18 31.85
C ARG A 161 4.58 33.78 32.28
N ASN A 162 5.43 33.13 31.49
CA ASN A 162 5.86 31.76 31.72
C ASN A 162 7.40 31.73 31.74
N ALA A 163 7.96 31.14 32.78
CA ALA A 163 9.39 31.03 32.96
C ALA A 163 9.97 29.93 32.07
N LEU A 164 11.22 30.09 31.61
CA LEU A 164 11.90 29.08 30.81
C LEU A 164 12.59 28.12 31.78
N MET A 165 12.04 26.92 31.94
CA MET A 165 12.58 25.93 32.86
C MET A 165 13.80 25.21 32.29
N HIS A 166 13.76 24.92 30.99
CA HIS A 166 14.84 24.23 30.30
C HIS A 166 14.93 24.70 28.85
N SER A 167 16.14 24.92 28.36
CA SER A 167 16.41 25.13 26.94
C SER A 167 17.70 24.42 26.55
N LYS A 168 17.62 23.55 25.54
CA LYS A 168 18.79 22.80 25.06
C LYS A 168 18.68 22.50 23.58
N SER A 169 19.75 22.74 22.84
CA SER A 169 19.88 22.31 21.44
C SER A 169 19.97 20.79 21.36
N VAL A 170 19.07 20.18 20.61
CA VAL A 170 19.04 18.74 20.34
C VAL A 170 19.77 18.49 19.02
N THR A 171 20.74 17.58 19.03
CA THR A 171 21.51 17.16 17.85
C THR A 171 21.20 15.72 17.50
N GLY A 172 21.07 15.43 16.21
CA GLY A 172 20.85 14.08 15.69
C GLY A 172 22.15 13.32 15.44
N ASP A 173 22.02 12.16 14.82
CA ASP A 173 23.17 11.34 14.42
C ASP A 173 24.10 12.16 13.52
N ARG A 174 25.41 12.09 13.81
CA ARG A 174 26.49 12.86 13.15
C ARG A 174 26.56 14.35 13.51
N GLY A 175 25.87 14.78 14.58
CA GLY A 175 26.03 16.12 15.15
C GLY A 175 25.27 17.23 14.41
N VAL A 176 24.34 16.87 13.52
CA VAL A 176 23.44 17.83 12.86
C VAL A 176 22.45 18.38 13.90
N GLN A 177 22.32 19.70 13.99
CA GLN A 177 21.35 20.33 14.89
C GLN A 177 19.92 20.10 14.38
N ILE A 178 19.09 19.47 15.20
CA ILE A 178 17.67 19.20 14.90
C ILE A 178 16.83 20.45 15.22
N GLY A 179 17.05 21.03 16.41
CA GLY A 179 16.28 22.17 16.90
C GLY A 179 16.61 22.46 18.37
N THR A 180 15.94 23.44 18.96
CA THR A 180 16.07 23.76 20.40
C THR A 180 14.81 23.31 21.12
N LEU A 181 14.97 22.45 22.13
CA LEU A 181 13.87 22.03 22.99
C LEU A 181 13.74 23.01 24.16
N GLU A 182 12.64 23.74 24.19
CA GLU A 182 12.30 24.71 25.23
C GLU A 182 11.11 24.21 26.05
N ILE A 183 11.27 24.20 27.37
CA ILE A 183 10.25 23.77 28.34
C ILE A 183 9.90 24.97 29.20
N HIS A 184 8.62 25.35 29.19
CA HIS A 184 8.08 26.42 30.02
C HIS A 184 7.38 25.85 31.26
N ASP A 185 7.19 26.70 32.27
CA ASP A 185 6.65 26.30 33.58
C ASP A 185 5.15 26.01 33.61
N ASP A 186 4.41 26.43 32.59
CA ASP A 186 2.98 26.18 32.43
C ASP A 186 2.65 24.88 31.67
N VAL A 187 3.65 24.26 31.04
CA VAL A 187 3.48 23.04 30.23
C VAL A 187 4.17 21.87 30.91
N GLU A 188 3.55 20.70 30.85
CA GLU A 188 4.18 19.49 31.34
C GLU A 188 5.36 19.08 30.43
N PRO A 189 6.55 18.77 30.97
CA PRO A 189 7.73 18.47 30.16
C PRO A 189 7.50 17.36 29.14
N VAL A 190 6.74 16.31 29.48
CA VAL A 190 6.45 15.19 28.57
C VAL A 190 5.61 15.60 27.36
N ASP A 191 4.66 16.53 27.53
CA ASP A 191 3.81 17.03 26.44
C ASP A 191 4.63 17.82 25.42
N GLN A 192 5.53 18.67 25.92
CA GLN A 192 6.38 19.51 25.08
C GLN A 192 7.45 18.69 24.36
N VAL A 193 8.02 17.67 25.02
CA VAL A 193 8.91 16.69 24.38
C VAL A 193 8.19 15.96 23.24
N TYR A 194 6.94 15.53 23.46
CA TYR A 194 6.14 14.87 22.42
C TYR A 194 5.90 15.77 21.20
N LYS A 195 5.49 17.04 21.42
CA LYS A 195 5.32 18.02 20.34
C LYS A 195 6.61 18.22 19.56
N PHE A 196 7.74 18.38 20.25
CA PHE A 196 9.05 18.51 19.63
C PHE A 196 9.39 17.32 18.73
N ILE A 197 9.11 16.09 19.19
CA ILE A 197 9.31 14.85 18.42
C ILE A 197 8.46 14.83 17.15
N LYS A 198 7.17 15.16 17.26
CA LYS A 198 6.26 15.22 16.10
C LYS A 198 6.67 16.31 15.11
N ASP A 199 7.00 17.49 15.58
CA ASP A 199 7.38 18.64 14.74
C ASP A 199 8.68 18.39 13.96
N HIS A 200 9.64 17.68 14.56
CA HIS A 200 10.92 17.35 13.94
C HIS A 200 10.98 15.94 13.34
N LYS A 201 9.84 15.22 13.31
CA LYS A 201 9.70 13.86 12.76
C LYS A 201 10.70 12.86 13.35
N LEU A 202 10.95 12.97 14.66
CA LEU A 202 11.84 12.07 15.39
C LEU A 202 11.14 10.74 15.72
N PRO A 203 11.89 9.64 15.87
CA PRO A 203 11.31 8.38 16.28
C PRO A 203 10.83 8.42 17.74
N MET A 204 9.72 7.72 18.03
CA MET A 204 9.05 7.76 19.34
C MET A 204 9.95 7.33 20.52
N PHE A 205 10.94 6.47 20.31
CA PHE A 205 11.88 6.08 21.38
C PHE A 205 12.76 7.25 21.86
N ALA A 206 12.90 8.32 21.08
CA ALA A 206 13.61 9.53 21.51
C ALA A 206 12.89 10.26 22.66
N MET A 207 11.58 9.98 22.87
CA MET A 207 10.77 10.57 23.93
C MET A 207 11.33 10.27 25.31
N GLU A 208 11.66 9.01 25.57
CA GLU A 208 12.20 8.59 26.87
C GLU A 208 13.59 9.20 27.12
N GLN A 209 14.43 9.27 26.07
CA GLN A 209 15.77 9.85 26.18
C GLN A 209 15.73 11.35 26.50
N LEU A 210 14.92 12.11 25.75
CA LEU A 210 14.78 13.55 25.95
C LEU A 210 14.11 13.85 27.29
N LEU A 211 13.07 13.11 27.67
CA LEU A 211 12.37 13.31 28.93
C LEU A 211 13.30 13.06 30.13
N ASN A 212 14.11 11.99 30.11
CA ASN A 212 15.07 11.70 31.18
C ASN A 212 16.11 12.83 31.35
N VAL A 213 16.61 13.38 30.24
CA VAL A 213 17.55 14.51 30.26
C VAL A 213 16.89 15.77 30.82
N VAL A 214 15.66 16.07 30.40
CA VAL A 214 14.91 17.24 30.86
C VAL A 214 14.60 17.13 32.35
N CYS A 215 13.98 16.02 32.79
CA CYS A 215 13.59 15.82 34.19
C CYS A 215 14.79 15.80 35.14
N SER A 216 15.93 15.23 34.71
CA SER A 216 17.18 15.30 35.50
C SER A 216 17.71 16.73 35.66
N ALA A 217 17.43 17.61 34.70
CA ALA A 217 17.90 19.00 34.73
C ALA A 217 16.99 19.93 35.54
N ILE A 218 15.67 19.73 35.50
CA ILE A 218 14.69 20.58 36.19
C ILE A 218 14.20 20.01 37.54
N GLY A 219 14.49 18.74 37.82
CA GLY A 219 14.10 18.02 39.02
C GLY A 219 12.81 17.20 38.84
N ASP A 220 12.80 15.98 39.38
CA ASP A 220 11.69 15.01 39.23
C ASP A 220 10.34 15.53 39.76
N THR A 221 10.33 16.48 40.69
CA THR A 221 9.10 17.10 41.22
C THR A 221 8.37 17.98 40.20
N GLN A 222 9.03 18.34 39.09
CA GLN A 222 8.43 19.06 37.97
C GLN A 222 7.98 18.09 36.84
N CYS A 223 8.49 16.85 36.90
CA CYS A 223 8.18 15.59 36.21
C CYS A 223 6.87 14.89 36.58
N LEU A 224 5.71 15.55 36.60
CA LEU A 224 4.48 14.98 37.17
C LEU A 224 3.85 13.86 36.33
N GLN A 225 3.94 13.91 35.00
CA GLN A 225 3.32 12.94 34.10
C GLN A 225 4.35 12.12 33.32
N LYS A 226 4.02 10.83 33.13
CA LYS A 226 4.82 9.90 32.31
C LYS A 226 4.28 9.72 30.90
N THR A 227 2.99 9.94 30.71
CA THR A 227 2.29 9.82 29.42
C THR A 227 1.90 11.21 28.96
N PRO A 228 2.27 11.63 27.74
CA PRO A 228 1.90 12.95 27.26
C PRO A 228 0.40 13.05 26.96
N LEU A 229 -0.17 14.22 27.19
CA LEU A 229 -1.49 14.60 26.72
C LEU A 229 -1.36 15.16 25.30
N VAL A 230 -1.87 14.41 24.32
CA VAL A 230 -1.84 14.82 22.90
C VAL A 230 -2.86 15.91 22.61
N TYR A 231 -3.92 15.99 23.43
CA TYR A 231 -4.93 17.04 23.36
C TYR A 231 -5.35 17.46 24.77
N SER A 232 -5.40 18.77 25.01
CA SER A 232 -5.86 19.35 26.27
C SER A 232 -6.51 20.70 26.01
N GLN A 233 -7.85 20.75 25.98
CA GLN A 233 -8.60 21.99 25.76
C GLN A 233 -9.81 22.09 26.67
N ARG A 234 -10.15 23.31 27.10
CA ARG A 234 -11.39 23.58 27.83
C ARG A 234 -12.56 23.56 26.86
N ILE A 235 -13.55 22.70 27.13
CA ILE A 235 -14.76 22.60 26.32
C ILE A 235 -15.83 23.53 26.91
N VAL A 236 -16.32 24.43 26.06
CA VAL A 236 -17.39 25.38 26.39
C VAL A 236 -18.56 25.10 25.46
N VAL A 237 -19.74 24.89 26.04
CA VAL A 237 -20.98 24.66 25.31
C VAL A 237 -21.92 25.82 25.57
N ARG A 238 -22.64 26.26 24.54
CA ARG A 238 -23.70 27.25 24.72
C ARG A 238 -24.96 26.49 25.14
N ASP A 239 -25.58 26.95 26.22
CA ASP A 239 -26.83 26.38 26.67
C ASP A 239 -27.97 26.80 25.73
N ASP A 240 -28.75 25.84 25.25
CA ASP A 240 -29.85 26.08 24.30
C ASP A 240 -31.01 26.86 24.95
N GLU A 241 -31.16 26.79 26.28
CA GLU A 241 -32.23 27.49 27.01
C GLU A 241 -31.84 28.90 27.45
N SER A 242 -30.58 29.11 27.86
CA SER A 242 -30.10 30.37 28.42
C SER A 242 -29.20 31.19 27.50
N GLY A 243 -28.63 30.58 26.45
CA GLY A 243 -27.69 31.21 25.53
C GLY A 243 -26.31 31.51 26.12
N GLU A 244 -26.12 31.28 27.43
CA GLU A 244 -24.88 31.57 28.16
C GLU A 244 -23.84 30.45 27.95
N PRO A 245 -22.53 30.79 27.93
CA PRO A 245 -21.46 29.81 27.80
C PRO A 245 -21.31 29.00 29.08
N ARG A 246 -21.72 27.73 29.04
CA ARG A 246 -21.48 26.74 30.09
C ARG A 246 -20.10 26.10 29.90
N GLN A 247 -19.21 26.31 30.85
CA GLN A 247 -17.93 25.61 30.90
C GLN A 247 -18.15 24.20 31.46
N LEU A 248 -17.80 23.17 30.67
CA LEU A 248 -18.00 21.77 31.08
C LEU A 248 -16.79 21.25 31.85
N GLY A 249 -15.59 21.46 31.30
CA GLY A 249 -14.35 20.95 31.87
C GLY A 249 -13.21 20.94 30.85
N MET A 250 -12.08 20.35 31.24
CA MET A 250 -10.96 20.09 30.34
C MET A 250 -11.12 18.72 29.69
N LEU A 251 -11.12 18.67 28.36
CA LEU A 251 -10.98 17.42 27.61
C LEU A 251 -9.50 17.11 27.48
N GLN A 252 -9.06 16.00 28.08
CA GLN A 252 -7.68 15.55 28.08
C GLN A 252 -7.60 14.20 27.41
N ILE A 253 -6.74 14.07 26.40
CA ILE A 253 -6.53 12.83 25.64
C ILE A 253 -5.07 12.41 25.83
N PRO A 254 -4.83 11.33 26.59
CA PRO A 254 -3.50 10.75 26.73
C PRO A 254 -3.01 10.11 25.43
N LEU A 255 -1.70 10.10 25.22
CA LEU A 255 -1.08 9.39 24.11
C LEU A 255 -1.39 7.89 24.19
N GLY A 256 -1.88 7.34 23.08
CA GLY A 256 -2.22 5.92 22.94
C GLY A 256 -3.70 5.61 23.14
N GLU A 257 -4.48 6.54 23.71
CA GLU A 257 -5.93 6.44 23.80
C GLU A 257 -6.59 6.83 22.48
N GLU A 258 -7.73 6.22 22.16
CA GLU A 258 -8.49 6.57 20.96
C GLU A 258 -9.34 7.83 21.20
N PRO A 259 -9.12 8.93 20.45
CA PRO A 259 -9.81 10.19 20.69
C PRO A 259 -11.34 10.09 20.62
N ALA A 260 -11.87 9.27 19.71
CA ALA A 260 -13.31 9.05 19.60
C ALA A 260 -13.94 8.50 20.90
N ASP A 261 -13.28 7.56 21.58
CA ASP A 261 -13.78 6.97 22.82
C ASP A 261 -13.70 7.94 23.99
N VAL A 262 -12.60 8.70 24.09
CA VAL A 262 -12.40 9.69 25.15
C VAL A 262 -13.45 10.80 25.03
N VAL A 263 -13.69 11.30 23.81
CA VAL A 263 -14.74 12.29 23.54
C VAL A 263 -16.13 11.72 23.81
N HIS A 264 -16.38 10.46 23.46
CA HIS A 264 -17.65 9.81 23.75
C HIS A 264 -17.91 9.73 25.26
N ASN A 265 -16.95 9.22 26.03
CA ASN A 265 -17.05 9.13 27.49
C ASN A 265 -17.20 10.51 28.16
N PHE A 266 -16.43 11.50 27.70
CA PHE A 266 -16.57 12.90 28.14
C PHE A 266 -17.98 13.42 27.84
N GLY A 267 -18.47 13.18 26.63
CA GLY A 267 -19.80 13.60 26.20
C GLY A 267 -20.92 12.93 27.00
N LEU A 268 -20.82 11.64 27.30
CA LEU A 268 -21.78 10.93 28.17
C LEU A 268 -21.78 11.50 29.59
N HIS A 269 -20.60 11.79 30.16
CA HIS A 269 -20.48 12.34 31.50
C HIS A 269 -21.17 13.71 31.64
N TYR A 270 -21.10 14.54 30.60
CA TYR A 270 -21.72 15.87 30.59
C TYR A 270 -23.08 15.93 29.89
N GLY A 271 -23.64 14.79 29.44
CA GLY A 271 -24.94 14.74 28.78
C GLY A 271 -24.99 15.43 27.41
N LEU A 272 -23.89 15.43 26.66
CA LEU A 272 -23.78 16.13 25.38
C LEU A 272 -24.53 15.41 24.26
N ALA A 273 -25.21 16.19 23.42
CA ALA A 273 -25.87 15.69 22.23
C ALA A 273 -24.87 15.00 21.29
N LYS A 274 -25.35 13.96 20.59
CA LYS A 274 -24.51 13.13 19.72
C LYS A 274 -23.86 13.90 18.57
N SER A 275 -24.59 14.80 17.91
CA SER A 275 -24.04 15.67 16.85
C SER A 275 -22.86 16.49 17.36
N PHE A 276 -22.99 17.07 18.56
CA PHE A 276 -21.92 17.81 19.20
C PHE A 276 -20.69 16.93 19.48
N ARG A 277 -20.88 15.69 19.95
CA ARG A 277 -19.77 14.74 20.15
C ARG A 277 -19.06 14.43 18.83
N GLN A 278 -19.79 14.19 17.74
CA GLN A 278 -19.22 13.92 16.43
C GLN A 278 -18.40 15.11 15.90
N ASP A 279 -18.93 16.32 16.02
CA ASP A 279 -18.20 17.54 15.65
C ASP A 279 -16.94 17.74 16.50
N LEU A 280 -17.04 17.43 17.80
CA LEU A 280 -15.90 17.51 18.71
C LEU A 280 -14.83 16.47 18.37
N VAL A 281 -15.19 15.23 18.01
CA VAL A 281 -14.23 14.22 17.52
C VAL A 281 -13.54 14.71 16.25
N ARG A 282 -14.29 15.22 15.26
CA ARG A 282 -13.70 15.75 14.02
C ARG A 282 -12.72 16.90 14.31
N LYS A 283 -13.09 17.81 15.21
CA LYS A 283 -12.20 18.90 15.64
C LYS A 283 -10.92 18.39 16.32
N VAL A 284 -11.04 17.39 17.19
CA VAL A 284 -9.92 16.78 17.90
C VAL A 284 -9.00 16.03 16.93
N CYS A 285 -9.56 15.23 16.02
CA CYS A 285 -8.82 14.47 15.02
C CYS A 285 -8.17 15.35 13.94
N GLY A 286 -8.64 16.58 13.76
CA GLY A 286 -7.99 17.59 12.93
C GLY A 286 -6.75 18.24 13.57
N ASP A 287 -6.47 17.97 14.85
CA ASP A 287 -5.28 18.49 15.52
C ASP A 287 -4.02 17.72 15.09
N LYS A 288 -2.96 18.45 14.70
CA LYS A 288 -1.70 17.90 14.18
C LYS A 288 -1.04 16.90 15.14
N TYR A 289 -1.26 17.03 16.45
CA TYR A 289 -0.61 16.21 17.47
C TYR A 289 -1.42 14.98 17.86
N VAL A 290 -2.63 14.81 17.31
CA VAL A 290 -3.55 13.72 17.66
C VAL A 290 -3.58 12.71 16.53
N ASP A 291 -3.30 11.45 16.86
CA ASP A 291 -3.44 10.34 15.93
C ASP A 291 -4.82 9.66 16.16
N CYS A 292 -5.77 9.86 15.25
CA CYS A 292 -7.06 9.16 15.29
C CYS A 292 -7.04 7.92 14.40
N LYS A 293 -7.62 6.82 14.89
CA LYS A 293 -7.83 5.58 14.12
C LYS A 293 -9.29 5.35 13.75
N ARG A 294 -10.18 6.23 14.21
CA ARG A 294 -11.62 6.26 13.91
C ARG A 294 -12.29 7.52 14.41
N LEU A 295 -13.38 7.87 13.75
CA LEU A 295 -14.28 8.95 14.14
C LEU A 295 -15.46 8.49 14.99
N LYS A 296 -15.85 7.21 14.88
CA LYS A 296 -16.96 6.63 15.65
C LYS A 296 -16.43 5.91 16.90
N PRO A 297 -16.98 6.18 18.10
CA PRO A 297 -16.57 5.52 19.34
C PRO A 297 -16.99 4.04 19.36
N VAL A 298 -16.27 3.19 20.09
CA VAL A 298 -16.66 1.80 20.32
C VAL A 298 -17.61 1.76 21.50
N VAL A 299 -18.86 1.35 21.25
CA VAL A 299 -19.90 1.25 22.26
C VAL A 299 -19.95 -0.13 22.92
N PHE A 300 -19.40 -1.15 22.23
CA PHE A 300 -19.31 -2.50 22.75
C PHE A 300 -18.06 -3.20 22.21
N ALA A 301 -17.34 -3.90 23.08
CA ALA A 301 -16.25 -4.77 22.69
C ALA A 301 -16.32 -6.06 23.52
N SER A 302 -16.16 -7.21 22.87
CA SER A 302 -16.09 -8.50 23.56
C SER A 302 -15.09 -9.43 22.88
N PRO A 303 -14.23 -10.13 23.65
CA PRO A 303 -13.46 -11.23 23.09
C PRO A 303 -14.42 -12.31 22.56
N VAL A 304 -14.10 -12.90 21.41
CA VAL A 304 -14.82 -14.00 20.80
C VAL A 304 -13.96 -15.25 20.92
N GLU A 305 -14.49 -16.26 21.58
CA GLU A 305 -13.85 -17.56 21.77
C GLU A 305 -14.50 -18.60 20.86
N VAL A 306 -13.67 -19.46 20.24
CA VAL A 306 -14.14 -20.67 19.55
C VAL A 306 -14.31 -21.83 20.54
N GLU A 307 -14.99 -22.90 20.12
CA GLU A 307 -15.31 -24.07 20.95
C GLU A 307 -14.11 -24.69 21.69
N ASN A 308 -12.89 -24.49 21.20
CA ASN A 308 -11.64 -24.93 21.84
C ASN A 308 -11.13 -23.98 22.95
N GLY A 309 -11.90 -22.95 23.36
CA GLY A 309 -11.50 -21.95 24.36
C GLY A 309 -10.41 -20.98 23.88
N THR A 310 -10.11 -20.96 22.58
CA THR A 310 -9.13 -20.04 22.00
C THR A 310 -9.80 -18.73 21.63
N THR A 311 -9.30 -17.61 22.12
CA THR A 311 -9.77 -16.28 21.71
C THR A 311 -9.29 -15.97 20.29
N VAL A 312 -10.24 -15.80 19.38
CA VAL A 312 -9.96 -15.54 17.97
C VAL A 312 -9.76 -14.05 17.69
N GLY A 313 -10.38 -13.19 18.49
CA GLY A 313 -10.21 -11.74 18.44
C GLY A 313 -11.23 -11.02 19.30
N VAL A 314 -11.28 -9.69 19.19
CA VAL A 314 -12.25 -8.84 19.88
C VAL A 314 -13.24 -8.27 18.88
N LEU A 315 -14.52 -8.66 19.00
CA LEU A 315 -15.60 -8.04 18.24
C LEU A 315 -15.90 -6.68 18.88
N ALA A 316 -15.61 -5.61 18.15
CA ALA A 316 -15.94 -4.24 18.54
C ALA A 316 -17.08 -3.70 17.66
N ILE A 317 -18.09 -3.10 18.27
CA ILE A 317 -19.23 -2.44 17.63
C ILE A 317 -19.11 -0.94 17.89
N ARG A 318 -19.15 -0.15 16.82
CA ARG A 318 -19.08 1.32 16.87
C ARG A 318 -20.48 1.94 17.08
N GLU A 319 -20.54 3.18 17.56
CA GLU A 319 -21.80 3.92 17.70
C GLU A 319 -22.54 3.97 16.34
N ASP A 320 -23.83 3.60 16.35
CA ASP A 320 -24.71 3.42 15.19
C ASP A 320 -24.30 2.37 14.14
N GLU A 321 -23.29 1.56 14.41
CA GLU A 321 -22.96 0.44 13.53
C GLU A 321 -24.00 -0.67 13.70
N GLU A 322 -24.53 -1.18 12.59
CA GLU A 322 -25.36 -2.39 12.61
C GLU A 322 -24.50 -3.59 13.00
N LEU A 323 -25.03 -4.45 13.88
CA LEU A 323 -24.33 -5.65 14.33
C LEU A 323 -23.85 -6.51 13.16
N ALA A 324 -24.64 -6.60 12.08
CA ALA A 324 -24.28 -7.35 10.89
C ALA A 324 -22.99 -6.82 10.22
N ASP A 325 -22.79 -5.49 10.19
CA ASP A 325 -21.57 -4.88 9.64
C ASP A 325 -20.37 -5.13 10.56
N ALA A 326 -20.55 -4.96 11.87
CA ALA A 326 -19.51 -5.21 12.85
C ALA A 326 -19.03 -6.67 12.82
N VAL A 327 -19.95 -7.63 12.70
CA VAL A 327 -19.64 -9.07 12.58
C VAL A 327 -18.94 -9.38 11.26
N ARG A 328 -19.33 -8.76 10.14
CA ARG A 328 -18.65 -8.91 8.84
C ARG A 328 -17.23 -8.35 8.88
N ARG A 329 -17.06 -7.13 9.41
CA ARG A 329 -15.75 -6.48 9.61
C ARG A 329 -14.84 -7.34 10.48
N PHE A 330 -15.37 -7.85 11.59
CA PHE A 330 -14.64 -8.79 12.45
C PHE A 330 -14.28 -10.07 11.68
N SER A 331 -15.22 -10.66 10.95
CA SER A 331 -14.99 -11.90 10.21
C SER A 331 -13.91 -11.79 9.14
N ARG A 332 -13.71 -10.62 8.53
CA ARG A 332 -12.62 -10.40 7.57
C ARG A 332 -11.26 -10.39 8.25
N GLN A 333 -11.17 -9.85 9.46
CA GLN A 333 -9.91 -9.75 10.20
C GLN A 333 -9.45 -11.10 10.75
N VAL A 334 -10.39 -11.97 11.12
CA VAL A 334 -10.08 -13.22 11.84
C VAL A 334 -10.54 -14.51 11.14
N ASN A 335 -11.16 -14.39 9.96
CA ASN A 335 -11.62 -15.49 9.10
C ASN A 335 -12.47 -16.54 9.83
N ILE A 336 -13.55 -16.10 10.49
CA ILE A 336 -14.49 -16.99 11.20
C ILE A 336 -15.52 -17.64 10.26
N THR A 337 -16.08 -18.79 10.68
CA THR A 337 -17.10 -19.52 9.91
C THR A 337 -18.45 -18.80 9.91
N ARG A 338 -19.28 -19.08 8.90
CA ARG A 338 -20.65 -18.53 8.79
C ARG A 338 -21.52 -18.91 9.98
N ASP A 339 -21.36 -20.13 10.52
CA ASP A 339 -22.09 -20.57 11.70
C ASP A 339 -21.75 -19.72 12.94
N LEU A 340 -20.47 -19.37 13.12
CA LEU A 340 -20.05 -18.49 14.21
C LEU A 340 -20.60 -17.07 14.03
N GLN A 341 -20.64 -16.55 12.79
CA GLN A 341 -21.28 -15.26 12.50
C GLN A 341 -22.77 -15.25 12.89
N ILE A 342 -23.51 -16.30 12.53
CA ILE A 342 -24.93 -16.45 12.89
C ILE A 342 -25.11 -16.55 14.41
N SER A 343 -24.23 -17.29 15.09
CA SER A 343 -24.24 -17.43 16.55
C SER A 343 -24.02 -16.08 17.26
N LEU A 344 -23.01 -15.32 16.81
CA LEU A 344 -22.73 -13.96 17.32
C LEU A 344 -23.92 -13.02 17.10
N PHE A 345 -24.52 -13.07 15.92
CA PHE A 345 -25.71 -12.27 15.61
C PHE A 345 -26.85 -12.60 16.57
N ARG A 346 -27.18 -13.89 16.77
CA ARG A 346 -28.25 -14.31 17.69
C ARG A 346 -27.97 -13.98 19.16
N ALA A 347 -26.72 -14.03 19.60
CA ALA A 347 -26.35 -13.79 20.99
C ALA A 347 -26.42 -12.31 21.38
N LEU A 348 -26.03 -11.41 20.48
CA LEU A 348 -25.90 -9.98 20.76
C LEU A 348 -27.15 -9.17 20.38
N CYS A 349 -28.00 -9.72 19.51
CA CYS A 349 -29.17 -9.02 19.02
C CYS A 349 -30.32 -9.02 20.02
N GLY A 350 -30.81 -7.84 20.41
CA GLY A 350 -31.95 -7.67 21.32
C GLY A 350 -31.64 -7.90 22.81
N THR A 351 -30.39 -8.21 23.17
CA THR A 351 -29.98 -8.44 24.57
C THR A 351 -29.40 -7.20 25.24
N ARG A 352 -29.02 -6.17 24.49
CA ARG A 352 -28.38 -4.95 25.00
C ARG A 352 -28.92 -3.68 24.38
N GLU A 353 -29.10 -2.65 25.21
CA GLU A 353 -29.35 -1.29 24.74
C GLU A 353 -28.10 -0.74 24.05
N GLY A 354 -28.27 -0.10 22.88
CA GLY A 354 -27.18 0.52 22.11
C GLY A 354 -26.57 -0.32 20.98
N VAL A 355 -26.93 -1.60 20.84
CA VAL A 355 -26.56 -2.43 19.67
C VAL A 355 -27.69 -2.40 18.64
N LEU A 356 -27.40 -1.90 17.43
CA LEU A 356 -28.36 -1.87 16.34
C LEU A 356 -28.47 -3.22 15.64
N CYS A 357 -29.72 -3.59 15.38
CA CYS A 357 -30.12 -4.90 14.90
C CYS A 357 -31.31 -4.81 13.93
N THR A 358 -31.29 -3.83 13.03
CA THR A 358 -32.41 -3.63 12.09
C THR A 358 -32.36 -4.62 10.93
N ARG A 359 -31.20 -5.23 10.66
CA ARG A 359 -31.01 -6.18 9.56
C ARG A 359 -30.07 -7.34 9.91
N GLY A 360 -30.27 -8.47 9.24
CA GLY A 360 -29.49 -9.71 9.41
C GLY A 360 -28.30 -9.87 8.47
N GLN A 361 -28.13 -8.97 7.50
CA GLN A 361 -27.04 -9.01 6.51
C GLN A 361 -26.26 -7.71 6.56
N ALA A 362 -24.94 -7.77 6.34
CA ALA A 362 -24.08 -6.60 6.30
C ALA A 362 -24.37 -5.77 5.04
N LEU A 363 -24.29 -4.44 5.10
CA LEU A 363 -24.45 -3.56 3.94
C LEU A 363 -23.08 -3.38 3.31
N LEU A 364 -22.89 -3.88 2.08
CA LEU A 364 -21.62 -3.81 1.37
C LEU A 364 -21.47 -2.51 0.57
N ARG A 365 -22.57 -2.02 0.00
CA ARG A 365 -22.56 -0.78 -0.78
C ARG A 365 -23.93 -0.12 -0.78
N SER A 366 -23.93 1.21 -0.72
CA SER A 366 -25.12 2.02 -0.95
C SER A 366 -24.76 3.16 -1.91
N ILE A 367 -25.44 3.23 -3.06
CA ILE A 367 -25.20 4.27 -4.06
C ILE A 367 -26.51 5.02 -4.36
N PRO A 368 -26.54 6.36 -4.27
CA PRO A 368 -27.68 7.13 -4.74
C PRO A 368 -27.77 7.08 -6.27
N VAL A 369 -28.94 6.75 -6.81
CA VAL A 369 -29.20 6.78 -8.25
C VAL A 369 -30.10 7.97 -8.54
N GLY A 370 -29.61 8.90 -9.36
CA GLY A 370 -30.36 10.06 -9.84
C GLY A 370 -30.93 9.84 -11.23
N ASP A 371 -31.91 10.66 -11.61
CA ASP A 371 -32.32 10.81 -13.00
C ASP A 371 -31.40 11.78 -13.77
N ASN A 372 -31.70 12.01 -15.05
CA ASN A 372 -30.97 12.96 -15.91
C ASN A 372 -31.06 14.43 -15.43
N SER A 373 -31.83 14.72 -14.38
CA SER A 373 -31.94 16.03 -13.73
C SER A 373 -31.30 16.10 -12.34
N GLU A 374 -30.45 15.12 -11.99
CA GLU A 374 -29.77 14.98 -10.70
C GLU A 374 -30.71 14.81 -9.49
N GLN A 375 -32.00 14.54 -9.74
CA GLN A 375 -32.93 14.23 -8.66
C GLN A 375 -32.75 12.76 -8.25
N ILE A 376 -32.51 12.53 -6.96
CA ILE A 376 -32.30 11.18 -6.41
C ILE A 376 -33.61 10.37 -6.54
N LEU A 377 -33.59 9.34 -7.38
CA LEU A 377 -34.68 8.37 -7.56
C LEU A 377 -34.75 7.39 -6.40
N GLY A 378 -33.60 7.03 -5.83
CA GLY A 378 -33.49 6.12 -4.70
C GLY A 378 -32.04 5.69 -4.44
N TYR A 379 -31.87 4.71 -3.55
CA TYR A 379 -30.57 4.13 -3.22
C TYR A 379 -30.53 2.66 -3.61
N VAL A 380 -29.45 2.25 -4.29
CA VAL A 380 -29.13 0.85 -4.56
C VAL A 380 -28.30 0.33 -3.39
N ASN A 381 -28.90 -0.53 -2.57
CA ASN A 381 -28.27 -1.14 -1.40
C ASN A 381 -27.92 -2.59 -1.71
N VAL A 382 -26.62 -2.91 -1.75
CA VAL A 382 -26.12 -4.27 -1.92
C VAL A 382 -25.75 -4.84 -0.55
N PHE A 383 -26.42 -5.90 -0.13
CA PHE A 383 -26.14 -6.59 1.13
C PHE A 383 -25.23 -7.81 0.93
N ASP A 384 -24.66 -8.30 2.02
CA ASP A 384 -23.87 -9.54 2.05
C ASP A 384 -24.69 -10.72 1.51
N ASP A 385 -24.04 -11.57 0.72
CA ASP A 385 -24.63 -12.69 -0.04
C ASP A 385 -25.61 -12.30 -1.18
N GLN A 386 -25.74 -11.02 -1.55
CA GLN A 386 -26.51 -10.62 -2.74
C GLN A 386 -25.64 -10.46 -3.98
N GLU A 387 -26.16 -10.89 -5.13
CA GLU A 387 -25.53 -10.57 -6.41
C GLU A 387 -25.91 -9.14 -6.83
N PRO A 388 -24.94 -8.25 -7.09
CA PRO A 388 -25.20 -6.87 -7.52
C PRO A 388 -26.10 -6.76 -8.75
N ALA A 389 -26.00 -7.70 -9.69
CA ALA A 389 -26.86 -7.74 -10.88
C ALA A 389 -28.35 -7.90 -10.53
N ASP A 390 -28.69 -8.76 -9.55
CA ASP A 390 -30.08 -8.96 -9.13
C ASP A 390 -30.64 -7.66 -8.51
N VAL A 391 -29.87 -7.05 -7.61
CA VAL A 391 -30.26 -5.79 -6.92
C VAL A 391 -30.46 -4.65 -7.92
N VAL A 392 -29.56 -4.50 -8.90
CA VAL A 392 -29.66 -3.45 -9.92
C VAL A 392 -30.86 -3.68 -10.84
N TYR A 393 -31.15 -4.93 -11.22
CA TYR A 393 -32.31 -5.23 -12.05
C TYR A 393 -33.63 -5.00 -11.32
N ASP A 394 -33.73 -5.41 -10.05
CA ASP A 394 -34.91 -5.14 -9.22
C ASP A 394 -35.13 -3.63 -9.06
N PHE A 395 -34.05 -2.86 -8.85
CA PHE A 395 -34.11 -1.39 -8.80
C PHE A 395 -34.55 -0.79 -10.14
N ALA A 396 -33.97 -1.28 -11.25
CA ALA A 396 -34.29 -0.80 -12.60
C ALA A 396 -35.75 -1.07 -12.97
N GLU A 397 -36.30 -2.23 -12.62
CA GLU A 397 -37.72 -2.55 -12.83
C GLU A 397 -38.61 -1.63 -11.99
N LYS A 398 -38.30 -1.48 -10.70
CA LYS A 398 -39.07 -0.62 -9.78
C LYS A 398 -39.13 0.85 -10.23
N HIS A 399 -38.05 1.34 -10.85
CA HIS A 399 -37.92 2.74 -11.28
C HIS A 399 -38.04 2.93 -12.80
N ASN A 400 -38.40 1.89 -13.56
CA ASN A 400 -38.52 1.89 -15.02
C ASN A 400 -37.29 2.46 -15.76
N LEU A 401 -36.08 2.06 -15.33
CA LEU A 401 -34.84 2.47 -15.98
C LEU A 401 -34.69 1.83 -17.37
N ALA A 402 -34.12 2.56 -18.32
CA ALA A 402 -33.84 2.02 -19.65
C ALA A 402 -32.77 0.91 -19.59
N PRO A 403 -32.79 -0.08 -20.50
CA PRO A 403 -31.83 -1.18 -20.49
C PRO A 403 -30.35 -0.73 -20.50
N GLY A 404 -30.02 0.34 -21.22
CA GLY A 404 -28.66 0.90 -21.26
C GLY A 404 -28.23 1.54 -19.94
N ASP A 405 -29.11 2.29 -19.28
CA ASP A 405 -28.82 2.93 -17.99
C ASP A 405 -28.60 1.90 -16.88
N ARG A 406 -29.34 0.78 -16.95
CA ARG A 406 -29.19 -0.37 -16.06
C ARG A 406 -27.81 -1.02 -16.17
N GLU A 407 -27.30 -1.20 -17.39
CA GLU A 407 -25.96 -1.77 -17.62
C GLU A 407 -24.87 -0.83 -17.10
N VAL A 408 -24.99 0.47 -17.37
CA VAL A 408 -24.07 1.50 -16.85
C VAL A 408 -24.08 1.53 -15.32
N LEU A 409 -25.24 1.41 -14.70
CA LEU A 409 -25.38 1.36 -13.23
C LEU A 409 -24.69 0.12 -12.65
N LEU A 410 -24.90 -1.06 -13.25
CA LEU A 410 -24.24 -2.29 -12.81
C LEU A 410 -22.72 -2.20 -12.99
N ASP A 411 -22.24 -1.70 -14.13
CA ASP A 411 -20.82 -1.55 -14.38
C ASP A 411 -20.17 -0.52 -13.46
N SER A 412 -20.85 0.59 -13.15
CA SER A 412 -20.39 1.58 -12.18
C SER A 412 -20.25 0.97 -10.79
N LEU A 413 -21.29 0.24 -10.33
CA LEU A 413 -21.30 -0.45 -9.04
C LEU A 413 -20.14 -1.46 -8.93
N CYS A 414 -19.92 -2.25 -9.98
CA CYS A 414 -18.92 -3.32 -10.03
C CYS A 414 -17.49 -2.86 -10.33
N ASN A 415 -17.30 -1.72 -11.01
CA ASN A 415 -15.98 -1.18 -11.37
C ASN A 415 -15.54 -0.02 -10.44
N SER A 416 -16.33 0.30 -9.41
CA SER A 416 -16.10 1.40 -8.46
C SER A 416 -14.82 1.29 -7.62
N SER A 417 -13.95 0.30 -7.85
CA SER A 417 -12.64 0.19 -7.19
C SER A 417 -11.63 1.26 -7.64
N LYS A 418 -12.04 2.25 -8.45
CA LYS A 418 -11.22 3.37 -8.93
C LYS A 418 -11.97 4.70 -8.83
N SER A 419 -12.56 5.02 -7.68
CA SER A 419 -12.94 6.41 -7.40
C SER A 419 -11.73 7.19 -6.88
N THR A 420 -11.53 8.38 -7.45
CA THR A 420 -10.57 9.41 -7.09
C THR A 420 -10.69 9.84 -5.61
N PRO A 421 -9.62 10.38 -4.99
CA PRO A 421 -9.54 10.62 -3.55
C PRO A 421 -10.41 11.76 -3.00
N GLU A 422 -11.27 12.40 -3.80
CA GLU A 422 -11.78 13.74 -3.46
C GLU A 422 -13.20 13.79 -2.89
N GLN A 423 -13.91 12.67 -2.73
CA GLN A 423 -15.25 12.67 -2.10
C GLN A 423 -15.54 11.47 -1.17
N ALA A 424 -14.51 10.71 -0.78
CA ALA A 424 -14.64 9.74 0.31
C ALA A 424 -14.42 10.46 1.66
N GLU A 425 -15.35 11.35 2.03
CA GLU A 425 -15.42 11.82 3.40
C GLU A 425 -16.03 10.69 4.27
N ASP A 426 -15.28 10.30 5.31
CA ASP A 426 -15.75 9.74 6.59
C ASP A 426 -15.84 8.23 6.87
N ASP A 427 -15.49 7.31 5.98
CA ASP A 427 -15.37 5.89 6.37
C ASP A 427 -13.98 5.30 6.07
N GLU A 428 -13.16 5.17 7.12
CA GLU A 428 -11.80 4.57 7.14
C GLU A 428 -11.78 3.06 6.86
N ASP A 429 -12.90 2.45 6.50
CA ASP A 429 -12.95 1.05 6.09
C ASP A 429 -12.80 1.02 4.55
N GLU A 430 -11.66 0.53 4.06
CA GLU A 430 -11.42 0.28 2.63
C GLU A 430 -12.69 -0.30 1.97
N MET A 431 -13.32 0.49 1.10
CA MET A 431 -14.59 0.15 0.50
C MET A 431 -14.47 -1.20 -0.23
N GLU A 432 -15.11 -2.24 0.32
CA GLU A 432 -14.90 -3.63 -0.11
C GLU A 432 -15.23 -3.76 -1.61
N PRO A 433 -14.36 -4.38 -2.42
CA PRO A 433 -14.67 -4.66 -3.82
C PRO A 433 -15.88 -5.60 -3.86
N LEU A 434 -16.96 -5.14 -4.48
CA LEU A 434 -18.14 -5.97 -4.68
C LEU A 434 -17.77 -7.14 -5.59
N THR A 435 -18.12 -8.35 -5.17
CA THR A 435 -17.99 -9.52 -6.03
C THR A 435 -19.18 -9.51 -7.00
N CYS A 436 -18.94 -9.01 -8.20
CA CYS A 436 -19.92 -9.07 -9.28
C CYS A 436 -19.65 -10.29 -10.15
N SER A 437 -20.45 -11.33 -9.96
CA SER A 437 -20.30 -12.58 -10.70
C SER A 437 -21.12 -12.62 -11.99
N ARG A 438 -22.18 -11.78 -12.10
CA ARG A 438 -23.14 -11.78 -13.22
C ARG A 438 -23.38 -10.38 -13.78
N TYR A 439 -23.89 -10.31 -15.02
CA TYR A 439 -24.34 -9.08 -15.68
C TYR A 439 -25.87 -8.93 -15.73
N ALA A 440 -26.57 -9.98 -15.33
CA ALA A 440 -28.02 -10.08 -15.41
C ALA A 440 -28.53 -11.12 -14.39
N PRO A 441 -29.80 -11.02 -13.98
CA PRO A 441 -30.42 -11.96 -13.06
C PRO A 441 -30.66 -13.32 -13.71
N VAL A 442 -30.72 -14.37 -12.89
CA VAL A 442 -31.06 -15.73 -13.36
C VAL A 442 -32.54 -15.81 -13.69
N VAL A 443 -32.89 -16.17 -14.93
CA VAL A 443 -34.28 -16.38 -15.36
C VAL A 443 -34.68 -17.86 -15.39
N PHE A 444 -33.71 -18.76 -15.51
CA PHE A 444 -33.95 -20.20 -15.49
C PHE A 444 -32.79 -20.95 -14.84
N ARG A 445 -33.10 -21.99 -14.06
CA ARG A 445 -32.10 -22.85 -13.42
C ARG A 445 -32.51 -24.31 -13.49
N VAL A 446 -31.55 -25.19 -13.77
CA VAL A 446 -31.80 -26.64 -13.82
C VAL A 446 -30.57 -27.43 -13.33
N PRO A 447 -30.73 -28.47 -12.50
CA PRO A 447 -29.63 -29.37 -12.18
C PRO A 447 -29.25 -30.20 -13.41
N VAL A 448 -27.95 -30.26 -13.70
CA VAL A 448 -27.38 -31.07 -14.78
C VAL A 448 -26.57 -32.22 -14.16
N ALA A 449 -26.74 -33.42 -14.69
CA ALA A 449 -25.97 -34.60 -14.34
C ALA A 449 -25.19 -35.11 -15.56
N ALA A 450 -24.02 -35.68 -15.31
CA ALA A 450 -23.22 -36.36 -16.33
C ALA A 450 -23.90 -37.68 -16.74
N GLN A 451 -23.45 -38.25 -17.87
CA GLN A 451 -23.99 -39.50 -18.39
C GLN A 451 -23.85 -40.69 -17.42
N ASN A 452 -22.87 -40.64 -16.51
CA ASN A 452 -22.65 -41.63 -15.45
C ASN A 452 -23.56 -41.42 -14.22
N GLY A 453 -24.45 -40.42 -14.24
CA GLY A 453 -25.36 -40.08 -13.14
C GLY A 453 -24.78 -39.15 -12.06
N SER A 454 -23.51 -38.75 -12.14
CA SER A 454 -22.95 -37.79 -11.17
C SER A 454 -23.48 -36.38 -11.43
N SER A 455 -23.85 -35.65 -10.37
CA SER A 455 -24.26 -34.25 -10.50
C SER A 455 -23.09 -33.38 -10.99
N LEU A 456 -23.28 -32.68 -12.11
CA LEU A 456 -22.32 -31.71 -12.64
C LEU A 456 -22.51 -30.34 -11.99
N GLY A 457 -23.74 -30.01 -11.60
CA GLY A 457 -24.06 -28.77 -10.90
C GLY A 457 -25.39 -28.17 -11.38
N MET A 458 -25.59 -26.89 -11.08
CA MET A 458 -26.75 -26.12 -11.56
C MET A 458 -26.34 -25.33 -12.80
N LEU A 459 -27.08 -25.50 -13.89
CA LEU A 459 -27.03 -24.62 -15.04
C LEU A 459 -27.96 -23.44 -14.77
N GLU A 460 -27.45 -22.22 -14.94
CA GLU A 460 -28.19 -20.97 -14.78
C GLU A 460 -28.20 -20.23 -16.12
N VAL A 461 -29.38 -19.81 -16.57
CA VAL A 461 -29.58 -18.97 -17.76
C VAL A 461 -29.93 -17.57 -17.28
N LEU A 462 -29.18 -16.56 -17.74
CA LEU A 462 -29.37 -15.18 -17.34
C LEU A 462 -30.43 -14.46 -18.20
N ALA A 463 -30.98 -13.36 -17.70
CA ALA A 463 -31.85 -12.49 -18.49
C ALA A 463 -31.09 -11.93 -19.71
N ASN A 464 -31.74 -11.95 -20.88
CA ASN A 464 -31.16 -11.57 -22.18
C ASN A 464 -30.07 -12.53 -22.71
N GLU A 465 -29.89 -13.70 -22.11
CA GLU A 465 -29.02 -14.76 -22.60
C GLU A 465 -29.84 -15.88 -23.24
N GLN A 466 -29.37 -16.48 -24.34
CA GLN A 466 -30.01 -17.69 -24.87
C GLN A 466 -29.50 -18.94 -24.14
N PRO A 467 -30.32 -19.99 -23.99
CA PRO A 467 -29.90 -21.24 -23.36
C PRO A 467 -28.61 -21.83 -23.92
N ALA A 468 -28.35 -21.68 -25.22
CA ALA A 468 -27.11 -22.12 -25.84
C ALA A 468 -25.85 -21.46 -25.25
N ASP A 469 -25.93 -20.19 -24.89
CA ASP A 469 -24.80 -19.42 -24.34
C ASP A 469 -24.47 -19.87 -22.91
N ALA A 470 -25.51 -20.06 -22.09
CA ALA A 470 -25.38 -20.60 -20.74
C ALA A 470 -24.80 -22.02 -20.74
N VAL A 471 -25.29 -22.88 -21.66
CA VAL A 471 -24.79 -24.25 -21.82
C VAL A 471 -23.35 -24.28 -22.33
N ALA A 472 -22.95 -23.37 -23.22
CA ALA A 472 -21.57 -23.27 -23.67
C ALA A 472 -20.62 -22.96 -22.51
N LYS A 473 -20.96 -21.98 -21.66
CA LYS A 473 -20.16 -21.62 -20.47
C LYS A 473 -20.11 -22.77 -19.46
N PHE A 474 -21.26 -23.37 -19.15
CA PHE A 474 -21.35 -24.51 -18.24
C PHE A 474 -20.58 -25.72 -18.77
N GLY A 475 -20.76 -26.04 -20.05
CA GLY A 475 -20.10 -27.16 -20.70
C GLY A 475 -18.59 -27.00 -20.76
N ASN A 476 -18.07 -25.79 -21.01
CA ASN A 476 -16.63 -25.53 -20.96
C ASN A 476 -16.06 -25.68 -19.55
N LYS A 477 -16.78 -25.25 -18.51
CA LYS A 477 -16.39 -25.44 -17.11
C LYS A 477 -16.31 -26.91 -16.71
N HIS A 478 -17.15 -27.75 -17.31
CA HIS A 478 -17.25 -29.18 -17.01
C HIS A 478 -16.66 -30.09 -18.11
N GLU A 479 -15.89 -29.52 -19.05
CA GLU A 479 -15.21 -30.25 -20.14
C GLU A 479 -16.16 -31.14 -20.97
N LEU A 480 -17.40 -30.71 -21.18
CA LEU A 480 -18.41 -31.46 -21.92
C LEU A 480 -18.14 -31.48 -23.42
N SER A 481 -18.47 -32.61 -24.06
CA SER A 481 -18.35 -32.76 -25.52
C SER A 481 -19.36 -31.86 -26.27
N PRO A 482 -19.10 -31.51 -27.54
CA PRO A 482 -20.06 -30.76 -28.37
C PRO A 482 -21.45 -31.43 -28.44
N GLU A 483 -21.48 -32.76 -28.48
CA GLU A 483 -22.72 -33.54 -28.50
C GLU A 483 -23.47 -33.45 -27.16
N GLU A 484 -22.75 -33.51 -26.04
CA GLU A 484 -23.33 -33.35 -24.70
C GLU A 484 -23.94 -31.97 -24.52
N LYS A 485 -23.21 -30.92 -24.91
CA LYS A 485 -23.72 -29.55 -24.91
C LYS A 485 -24.98 -29.42 -25.75
N LYS A 486 -24.98 -29.94 -26.97
CA LYS A 486 -26.16 -29.90 -27.86
C LYS A 486 -27.39 -30.57 -27.25
N ASN A 487 -27.21 -31.71 -26.58
CA ASN A 487 -28.29 -32.41 -25.89
C ASN A 487 -28.85 -31.57 -24.73
N ILE A 488 -27.98 -30.93 -23.94
CA ILE A 488 -28.40 -30.04 -22.84
C ILE A 488 -29.14 -28.82 -23.39
N VAL A 489 -28.64 -28.16 -24.45
CA VAL A 489 -29.35 -27.03 -25.09
C VAL A 489 -30.76 -27.44 -25.47
N THR A 490 -30.91 -28.56 -26.18
CA THR A 490 -32.23 -29.06 -26.60
C THR A 490 -33.18 -29.27 -25.41
N GLY A 491 -32.68 -29.89 -24.33
CA GLY A 491 -33.48 -30.11 -23.11
C GLY A 491 -33.89 -28.82 -22.41
N VAL A 492 -32.97 -27.85 -22.30
CA VAL A 492 -33.24 -26.55 -21.65
C VAL A 492 -34.23 -25.74 -22.48
N CYS A 493 -34.09 -25.72 -23.81
CA CYS A 493 -35.01 -25.02 -24.70
C CYS A 493 -36.44 -25.53 -24.58
N GLN A 494 -36.62 -26.84 -24.45
CA GLN A 494 -37.94 -27.45 -24.25
C GLN A 494 -38.53 -27.17 -22.86
N ALA A 495 -37.69 -27.13 -21.83
CA ALA A 495 -38.14 -27.00 -20.44
C ALA A 495 -38.32 -25.55 -19.96
N SER A 496 -37.57 -24.60 -20.52
CA SER A 496 -37.52 -23.21 -20.03
C SER A 496 -38.60 -22.29 -20.63
N GLY A 497 -39.11 -22.61 -21.83
CA GLY A 497 -39.98 -21.70 -22.58
C GLY A 497 -39.26 -20.43 -23.08
N ILE A 498 -37.93 -20.36 -22.95
CA ILE A 498 -37.09 -19.27 -23.46
C ILE A 498 -36.85 -19.49 -24.96
N GLU A 499 -36.84 -18.42 -25.76
CA GLU A 499 -36.52 -18.52 -27.18
C GLU A 499 -35.11 -19.07 -27.41
N CYS A 500 -35.03 -20.16 -28.17
CA CYS A 500 -33.78 -20.76 -28.61
C CYS A 500 -33.69 -20.69 -30.13
N THR A 501 -32.87 -19.76 -30.63
CA THR A 501 -32.68 -19.59 -32.08
C THR A 501 -31.39 -20.21 -32.59
N ARG A 502 -30.50 -20.68 -31.69
CA ARG A 502 -29.14 -21.09 -32.00
C ARG A 502 -28.73 -22.38 -31.27
N ASP A 503 -27.98 -23.23 -31.97
CA ASP A 503 -27.45 -24.51 -31.44
C ASP A 503 -26.06 -24.36 -30.78
N VAL A 504 -25.32 -23.30 -31.11
CA VAL A 504 -23.96 -23.04 -30.63
C VAL A 504 -23.98 -21.75 -29.82
N GLY A 505 -23.50 -21.80 -28.58
CA GLY A 505 -23.45 -20.67 -27.64
C GLY A 505 -22.37 -19.62 -27.96
N ILE A 506 -22.54 -18.41 -27.44
CA ILE A 506 -21.67 -17.23 -27.59
C ILE A 506 -21.08 -17.10 -26.20
N LEU A 507 -19.79 -17.36 -26.11
CA LEU A 507 -19.06 -17.27 -24.84
C LEU A 507 -18.86 -15.80 -24.46
N TYR A 508 -18.61 -14.98 -25.48
CA TYR A 508 -18.29 -13.58 -25.32
C TYR A 508 -18.67 -12.79 -26.58
N GLU A 509 -19.12 -11.56 -26.41
CA GLU A 509 -19.33 -10.63 -27.51
C GLU A 509 -18.51 -9.38 -27.20
N ALA A 510 -17.48 -9.15 -28.01
CA ALA A 510 -16.62 -7.99 -27.83
C ALA A 510 -17.16 -6.81 -28.63
N VAL A 511 -17.06 -5.61 -28.06
CA VAL A 511 -17.34 -4.38 -28.79
C VAL A 511 -16.02 -3.75 -29.19
N TYR A 512 -15.72 -3.73 -30.49
CA TYR A 512 -14.55 -3.05 -31.01
C TYR A 512 -14.92 -1.65 -31.50
N THR A 513 -14.19 -0.63 -31.03
CA THR A 513 -14.37 0.75 -31.50
C THR A 513 -13.32 1.05 -32.56
N LEU A 514 -13.77 1.29 -33.78
CA LEU A 514 -12.92 1.69 -34.90
C LEU A 514 -12.37 3.12 -34.69
N PRO A 515 -11.28 3.51 -35.38
CA PRO A 515 -10.69 4.85 -35.24
C PRO A 515 -11.64 6.01 -35.59
N ASP A 516 -12.69 5.75 -36.36
CA ASP A 516 -13.77 6.69 -36.72
C ASP A 516 -14.87 6.80 -35.66
N GLY A 517 -14.77 6.04 -34.56
CA GLY A 517 -15.72 6.00 -33.46
C GLY A 517 -16.87 5.01 -33.65
N LEU A 518 -16.94 4.31 -34.80
CA LEU A 518 -17.97 3.31 -35.05
C LEU A 518 -17.73 2.07 -34.17
N ARG A 519 -18.78 1.59 -33.50
CA ARG A 519 -18.74 0.42 -32.63
C ARG A 519 -19.32 -0.79 -33.35
N GLU A 520 -18.52 -1.84 -33.48
CA GLU A 520 -18.95 -3.12 -34.04
C GLU A 520 -18.94 -4.21 -32.97
N GLN A 521 -19.93 -5.10 -33.02
CA GLN A 521 -20.01 -6.28 -32.16
C GLN A 521 -19.35 -7.48 -32.85
N LEU A 522 -18.48 -8.18 -32.12
CA LEU A 522 -17.78 -9.38 -32.57
C LEU A 522 -18.12 -10.55 -31.64
N PRO A 523 -19.00 -11.47 -32.07
CA PRO A 523 -19.35 -12.65 -31.28
C PRO A 523 -18.26 -13.73 -31.34
N PHE A 524 -17.94 -14.31 -30.19
CA PHE A 524 -17.04 -15.45 -30.01
C PHE A 524 -17.87 -16.69 -29.67
N TYR A 525 -17.97 -17.60 -30.63
CA TYR A 525 -18.76 -18.81 -30.48
C TYR A 525 -18.01 -19.91 -29.73
N ASP A 526 -18.76 -20.79 -29.09
CA ASP A 526 -18.21 -21.97 -28.43
C ASP A 526 -17.44 -22.86 -29.41
N GLY A 527 -16.28 -23.36 -28.98
CA GLY A 527 -15.37 -24.15 -29.81
C GLY A 527 -14.44 -23.35 -30.74
N GLN A 528 -14.61 -22.03 -30.88
CA GLN A 528 -13.66 -21.19 -31.60
C GLN A 528 -12.54 -20.70 -30.68
N ASP A 529 -11.32 -20.59 -31.20
CA ASP A 529 -10.24 -19.91 -30.49
C ASP A 529 -10.33 -18.40 -30.74
N SER A 530 -10.29 -17.60 -29.68
CA SER A 530 -10.42 -16.14 -29.76
C SER A 530 -9.39 -15.50 -30.67
N THR A 531 -8.19 -16.07 -30.76
CA THR A 531 -7.10 -15.54 -31.56
C THR A 531 -7.39 -15.68 -33.06
N ASP A 532 -8.04 -16.75 -33.49
CA ASP A 532 -8.44 -16.94 -34.89
C ASP A 532 -9.57 -15.99 -35.30
N VAL A 533 -10.56 -15.82 -34.42
CA VAL A 533 -11.70 -14.91 -34.65
C VAL A 533 -11.19 -13.47 -34.83
N ILE A 534 -10.27 -13.04 -33.96
CA ILE A 534 -9.65 -11.71 -34.03
C ILE A 534 -8.74 -11.58 -35.25
N TYR A 535 -8.06 -12.66 -35.66
CA TYR A 535 -7.25 -12.65 -36.87
C TYR A 535 -8.10 -12.43 -38.13
N GLU A 536 -9.16 -13.21 -38.32
CA GLU A 536 -10.06 -13.09 -39.47
C GLU A 536 -10.76 -11.71 -39.49
N TYR A 537 -11.25 -11.26 -38.33
CA TYR A 537 -11.81 -9.90 -38.19
C TYR A 537 -10.77 -8.81 -38.52
N GLY A 538 -9.54 -9.00 -38.04
CA GLY A 538 -8.42 -8.11 -38.31
C GLY A 538 -8.05 -8.03 -39.78
N LEU A 539 -8.11 -9.15 -40.52
CA LEU A 539 -7.92 -9.13 -41.98
C LEU A 539 -9.04 -8.36 -42.68
N MET A 540 -10.31 -8.58 -42.28
CA MET A 540 -11.46 -7.86 -42.85
C MET A 540 -11.43 -6.36 -42.61
N ARG A 541 -10.86 -5.91 -41.49
CA ARG A 541 -10.76 -4.49 -41.10
C ARG A 541 -9.36 -3.90 -41.28
N ASN A 542 -8.44 -4.65 -41.92
CA ASN A 542 -7.05 -4.27 -42.16
C ASN A 542 -6.32 -3.79 -40.89
N LEU A 543 -6.54 -4.48 -39.77
CA LEU A 543 -5.91 -4.19 -38.48
C LEU A 543 -4.44 -4.61 -38.48
N THR A 544 -3.59 -3.76 -37.92
CA THR A 544 -2.17 -4.09 -37.69
C THR A 544 -2.02 -5.21 -36.67
N LEU A 545 -0.88 -5.90 -36.68
CA LEU A 545 -0.54 -6.94 -35.68
C LEU A 545 -0.71 -6.42 -34.25
N ARG A 546 -0.24 -5.20 -33.96
CA ARG A 546 -0.35 -4.59 -32.62
C ARG A 546 -1.79 -4.34 -32.21
N GLN A 547 -2.65 -3.88 -33.13
CA GLN A 547 -4.08 -3.70 -32.85
C GLN A 547 -4.76 -5.04 -32.55
N ARG A 548 -4.45 -6.09 -33.34
CA ARG A 548 -4.96 -7.45 -33.08
C ARG A 548 -4.52 -7.99 -31.72
N GLN A 549 -3.25 -7.84 -31.37
CA GLN A 549 -2.71 -8.28 -30.08
C GLN A 549 -3.35 -7.53 -28.91
N LYS A 550 -3.45 -6.20 -29.00
CA LYS A 550 -4.12 -5.40 -27.96
C LYS A 550 -5.58 -5.83 -27.79
N PHE A 551 -6.30 -6.03 -28.89
CA PHE A 551 -7.68 -6.47 -28.85
C PHE A 551 -7.81 -7.87 -28.23
N LEU A 552 -6.92 -8.80 -28.57
CA LEU A 552 -6.87 -10.13 -27.96
C LEU A 552 -6.60 -10.06 -26.46
N ILE A 553 -5.67 -9.22 -26.00
CA ILE A 553 -5.38 -9.03 -24.59
C ILE A 553 -6.60 -8.50 -23.83
N GLU A 554 -7.32 -7.53 -24.40
CA GLU A 554 -8.56 -6.98 -23.82
C GLU A 554 -9.65 -8.07 -23.71
N VAL A 555 -9.85 -8.85 -24.78
CA VAL A 555 -10.83 -9.93 -24.85
C VAL A 555 -10.51 -11.06 -23.86
N CYS A 556 -9.26 -11.48 -23.77
CA CYS A 556 -8.85 -12.63 -22.96
C CYS A 556 -8.68 -12.31 -21.47
N ASN A 557 -8.48 -11.04 -21.12
CA ASN A 557 -8.38 -10.61 -19.72
C ASN A 557 -9.69 -10.03 -19.17
N GLU A 558 -10.80 -10.10 -19.91
CA GLU A 558 -12.11 -9.67 -19.41
C GLU A 558 -12.52 -10.55 -18.19
N PRO A 559 -12.59 -9.98 -16.97
CA PRO A 559 -12.73 -10.75 -15.74
C PRO A 559 -14.04 -11.52 -15.63
N ARG A 560 -15.13 -11.01 -16.24
CA ARG A 560 -16.47 -11.60 -16.07
C ARG A 560 -16.86 -12.58 -17.19
N LYS A 561 -16.11 -12.63 -18.30
CA LYS A 561 -16.32 -13.57 -19.42
C LYS A 561 -14.98 -13.96 -20.01
N ARG A 562 -14.54 -15.21 -19.80
CA ARG A 562 -13.32 -15.73 -20.44
C ARG A 562 -13.68 -16.54 -21.67
N PRO A 563 -13.54 -15.97 -22.89
CA PRO A 563 -13.63 -16.79 -24.08
C PRO A 563 -12.42 -17.74 -24.18
N ASN A 564 -12.45 -18.64 -25.14
CA ASN A 564 -11.43 -19.67 -25.27
C ASN A 564 -10.13 -19.09 -25.87
N CYS A 565 -9.24 -18.63 -24.98
CA CYS A 565 -7.95 -18.06 -25.34
C CYS A 565 -6.82 -19.07 -25.09
N THR A 566 -6.72 -20.11 -25.91
CA THR A 566 -5.74 -21.19 -25.67
C THR A 566 -4.33 -20.82 -26.10
N ARG A 567 -4.20 -19.87 -27.04
CA ARG A 567 -2.93 -19.49 -27.67
C ARG A 567 -2.94 -18.03 -28.12
N ALA A 568 -1.76 -17.46 -28.27
CA ALA A 568 -1.60 -16.06 -28.69
C ALA A 568 -1.38 -15.90 -30.21
N GLU A 569 -0.86 -16.91 -30.89
CA GLU A 569 -0.62 -16.89 -32.33
C GLU A 569 -1.80 -17.53 -33.07
N PRO A 570 -2.39 -16.86 -34.09
CA PRO A 570 -3.51 -17.41 -34.86
C PRO A 570 -3.07 -18.56 -35.77
N MET A 571 -4.01 -19.45 -36.08
CA MET A 571 -3.79 -20.64 -36.91
C MET A 571 -4.14 -20.26 -38.33
N LEU A 572 -3.11 -20.29 -39.17
CA LEU A 572 -3.26 -19.95 -40.56
C LEU A 572 -3.77 -21.15 -41.35
N LEU A 573 -3.34 -22.35 -40.99
CA LEU A 573 -3.66 -23.58 -41.69
C LEU A 573 -3.75 -24.76 -40.72
N ASN A 574 -4.76 -25.63 -40.94
CA ASN A 574 -4.94 -26.88 -40.22
C ASN A 574 -5.29 -27.99 -41.21
N ILE A 575 -4.39 -28.96 -41.39
CA ILE A 575 -4.57 -30.06 -42.33
C ILE A 575 -4.56 -31.38 -41.56
N PRO A 576 -5.69 -32.12 -41.53
CA PRO A 576 -5.71 -33.45 -40.96
C PRO A 576 -5.03 -34.44 -41.90
N VAL A 577 -4.00 -35.13 -41.40
CA VAL A 577 -3.25 -36.14 -42.13
C VAL A 577 -3.70 -37.53 -41.68
N TRP A 578 -4.05 -38.36 -42.66
CA TRP A 578 -4.59 -39.70 -42.44
C TRP A 578 -3.61 -40.74 -42.98
N GLU A 579 -3.37 -41.80 -42.22
CA GLU A 579 -2.59 -42.97 -42.66
C GLU A 579 -3.45 -43.89 -43.52
N SER A 580 -4.73 -44.02 -43.17
CA SER A 580 -5.74 -44.81 -43.88
C SER A 580 -7.13 -44.17 -43.72
N ALA A 581 -8.14 -44.68 -44.41
CA ALA A 581 -9.51 -44.14 -44.36
C ALA A 581 -10.12 -44.07 -42.95
N SER A 582 -9.61 -44.86 -42.00
CA SER A 582 -10.09 -44.89 -40.60
C SER A 582 -9.08 -44.39 -39.57
N THR A 583 -7.81 -44.22 -39.94
CA THR A 583 -6.73 -43.93 -38.98
C THR A 583 -6.14 -42.55 -39.25
N LYS A 584 -6.49 -41.58 -38.38
CA LYS A 584 -5.89 -40.25 -38.37
C LYS A 584 -4.50 -40.33 -37.75
N LEU A 585 -3.50 -39.84 -38.47
CA LEU A 585 -2.12 -39.84 -38.03
C LEU A 585 -1.80 -38.60 -37.16
N GLY A 586 -2.35 -37.44 -37.55
CA GLY A 586 -2.24 -36.20 -36.78
C GLY A 586 -2.75 -35.00 -37.58
N ASP A 587 -2.58 -33.81 -37.03
CA ASP A 587 -2.89 -32.53 -37.69
C ASP A 587 -1.61 -31.75 -37.94
N VAL A 588 -1.45 -31.21 -39.15
CA VAL A 588 -0.42 -30.21 -39.47
C VAL A 588 -1.03 -28.84 -39.22
N GLN A 589 -0.61 -28.20 -38.12
CA GLN A 589 -1.08 -26.88 -37.70
C GLN A 589 0.02 -25.85 -37.90
N ILE A 590 -0.27 -24.79 -38.64
CA ILE A 590 0.69 -23.72 -38.93
C ILE A 590 0.20 -22.43 -38.31
N LEU A 591 1.01 -21.88 -37.40
CA LEU A 591 0.73 -20.65 -36.69
C LEU A 591 1.38 -19.43 -37.37
N GLU A 592 0.84 -18.25 -37.11
CA GLU A 592 1.36 -16.99 -37.66
C GLU A 592 2.81 -16.73 -37.21
N GLY A 593 3.74 -16.71 -38.17
CA GLY A 593 5.17 -16.46 -37.93
C GLY A 593 6.04 -17.71 -37.94
N GLN A 594 5.45 -18.91 -38.07
CA GLN A 594 6.20 -20.14 -38.31
C GLN A 594 6.57 -20.29 -39.79
N GLU A 595 7.71 -20.93 -40.07
CA GLU A 595 8.04 -21.37 -41.42
C GLU A 595 7.28 -22.66 -41.73
N PRO A 596 6.40 -22.69 -42.75
CA PRO A 596 5.59 -23.87 -43.05
C PRO A 596 6.41 -25.14 -43.32
N VAL A 597 7.55 -24.99 -44.01
CA VAL A 597 8.43 -26.12 -44.36
C VAL A 597 9.08 -26.75 -43.13
N ASP A 598 9.41 -25.96 -42.11
CA ASP A 598 9.96 -26.48 -40.85
C ASP A 598 8.89 -27.25 -40.05
N VAL A 599 7.64 -26.76 -40.06
CA VAL A 599 6.50 -27.42 -39.39
C VAL A 599 6.17 -28.76 -40.05
N VAL A 600 6.13 -28.80 -41.38
CA VAL A 600 5.92 -30.06 -42.12
C VAL A 600 7.04 -31.04 -41.86
N TYR A 601 8.31 -30.59 -41.85
CA TYR A 601 9.44 -31.44 -41.49
C TYR A 601 9.32 -31.98 -40.06
N ALA A 602 8.97 -31.15 -39.08
CA ALA A 602 8.78 -31.56 -37.70
C ALA A 602 7.67 -32.61 -37.56
N PHE A 603 6.55 -32.44 -38.28
CA PHE A 603 5.48 -33.43 -38.35
C PHE A 603 5.98 -34.76 -38.93
N MET A 604 6.69 -34.72 -40.04
CA MET A 604 7.27 -35.91 -40.66
C MET A 604 8.29 -36.62 -39.77
N GLU A 605 9.10 -35.88 -39.02
CA GLU A 605 10.07 -36.42 -38.07
C GLU A 605 9.40 -37.09 -36.88
N LYS A 606 8.32 -36.50 -36.36
CA LYS A 606 7.54 -37.08 -35.27
C LYS A 606 6.88 -38.41 -35.64
N HIS A 607 6.52 -38.59 -36.91
CA HIS A 607 5.79 -39.76 -37.41
C HIS A 607 6.63 -40.69 -38.31
N ASP A 608 7.94 -40.45 -38.43
CA ASP A 608 8.89 -41.23 -39.25
C ASP A 608 8.48 -41.42 -40.74
N LEU A 609 7.94 -40.37 -41.37
CA LEU A 609 7.34 -40.41 -42.71
C LEU A 609 8.31 -40.10 -43.87
N PHE A 610 9.63 -40.14 -43.66
CA PHE A 610 10.60 -39.73 -44.70
C PHE A 610 10.76 -40.73 -45.85
N GLN A 611 10.36 -41.99 -45.67
CA GLN A 611 10.40 -43.02 -46.72
C GLN A 611 9.12 -43.05 -47.57
N THR A 612 8.07 -42.30 -47.21
CA THR A 612 6.85 -42.17 -48.01
C THR A 612 6.99 -40.99 -48.98
N ALA A 613 7.80 -41.18 -50.02
CA ALA A 613 8.13 -40.15 -51.01
C ALA A 613 6.92 -39.35 -51.56
N PRO A 614 5.75 -39.94 -51.90
CA PRO A 614 4.62 -39.15 -52.37
C PRO A 614 3.99 -38.28 -51.27
N LEU A 615 4.06 -38.65 -50.00
CA LEU A 615 3.41 -37.90 -48.92
C LEU A 615 4.21 -36.65 -48.54
N ASN A 616 5.54 -36.71 -48.58
CA ASN A 616 6.41 -35.57 -48.27
C ASN A 616 6.19 -34.41 -49.25
N THR A 617 6.33 -34.71 -50.56
CA THR A 617 6.21 -33.70 -51.61
C THR A 617 4.80 -33.14 -51.66
N THR A 618 3.77 -34.00 -51.52
CA THR A 618 2.38 -33.54 -51.55
C THR A 618 2.01 -32.69 -50.34
N LEU A 619 2.43 -33.04 -49.12
CA LEU A 619 2.14 -32.20 -47.94
C LEU A 619 2.81 -30.82 -48.05
N LEU A 620 4.08 -30.77 -48.47
CA LEU A 620 4.78 -29.51 -48.70
C LEU A 620 4.12 -28.68 -49.81
N GLU A 621 3.71 -29.30 -50.91
CA GLU A 621 3.01 -28.63 -52.01
C GLU A 621 1.63 -28.10 -51.58
N ILE A 622 0.85 -28.89 -50.83
CA ILE A 622 -0.47 -28.46 -50.31
C ILE A 622 -0.31 -27.27 -49.38
N VAL A 623 0.69 -27.31 -48.50
CA VAL A 623 0.96 -26.24 -47.54
C VAL A 623 1.46 -24.98 -48.25
N CYS A 624 2.48 -25.09 -49.11
CA CYS A 624 3.09 -23.93 -49.75
C CYS A 624 2.30 -23.34 -50.92
N ASN A 625 1.34 -24.07 -51.51
CA ASN A 625 0.40 -23.52 -52.49
C ASN A 625 -0.83 -22.85 -51.84
N SER A 626 -0.98 -22.95 -50.52
CA SER A 626 -2.07 -22.29 -49.81
C SER A 626 -1.88 -20.77 -49.82
N THR A 627 -2.96 -20.01 -50.04
CA THR A 627 -2.93 -18.54 -49.97
C THR A 627 -2.87 -18.00 -48.54
N ARG A 628 -2.95 -18.88 -47.52
CA ARG A 628 -2.98 -18.49 -46.10
C ARG A 628 -1.60 -18.46 -45.44
N VAL A 629 -0.57 -19.05 -46.06
CA VAL A 629 0.78 -19.12 -45.50
C VAL A 629 1.81 -18.71 -46.54
N GLU A 630 2.97 -18.22 -46.08
CA GLU A 630 4.08 -17.83 -46.96
C GLU A 630 5.27 -18.76 -46.70
N CYS A 631 5.67 -19.52 -47.72
CA CYS A 631 6.88 -20.36 -47.68
C CYS A 631 8.08 -19.55 -48.18
N ASN A 632 8.89 -19.04 -47.24
CA ASN A 632 10.07 -18.25 -47.55
C ASN A 632 11.26 -19.14 -47.95
N ARG A 633 11.24 -20.41 -47.53
CA ARG A 633 12.31 -21.38 -47.78
C ARG A 633 11.79 -22.66 -48.39
N ILE A 634 12.66 -23.31 -49.16
CA ILE A 634 12.42 -24.66 -49.73
C ILE A 634 13.08 -25.74 -48.85
N GLN A 635 14.20 -25.41 -48.19
CA GLN A 635 14.89 -26.34 -47.31
C GLN A 635 14.43 -26.19 -45.85
N PRO A 636 13.97 -27.29 -45.21
CA PRO A 636 13.60 -27.27 -43.80
C PRO A 636 14.82 -27.09 -42.93
N ARG A 637 14.60 -26.43 -41.81
CA ARG A 637 15.53 -26.37 -40.69
C ARG A 637 14.88 -27.05 -39.49
N ARG A 638 15.74 -27.61 -38.64
CA ARG A 638 15.29 -28.35 -37.47
C ARG A 638 15.00 -27.40 -36.31
N THR A 639 13.80 -27.52 -35.75
CA THR A 639 13.47 -26.94 -34.45
C THR A 639 14.18 -27.72 -33.36
N LEU A 640 15.05 -27.07 -32.59
CA LEU A 640 15.85 -27.72 -31.56
C LEU A 640 15.04 -27.89 -30.26
N PHE A 641 14.32 -26.82 -29.88
CA PHE A 641 13.42 -26.79 -28.72
C PHE A 641 12.43 -25.64 -28.87
N SER A 642 11.37 -25.68 -28.07
CA SER A 642 10.36 -24.63 -27.94
C SER A 642 10.28 -24.18 -26.48
N ILE A 643 10.10 -22.88 -26.26
CA ILE A 643 9.87 -22.27 -24.95
C ILE A 643 8.46 -21.69 -24.94
N GLN A 644 7.73 -21.90 -23.85
CA GLN A 644 6.47 -21.20 -23.61
C GLN A 644 6.73 -19.98 -22.74
N ALA A 645 6.24 -18.82 -23.18
CA ALA A 645 6.35 -17.56 -22.46
C ALA A 645 4.96 -16.95 -22.28
N THR A 646 4.54 -16.74 -21.03
CA THR A 646 3.25 -16.13 -20.74
C THR A 646 3.40 -14.62 -20.55
N TYR A 647 2.63 -13.83 -21.29
CA TYR A 647 2.57 -12.38 -21.17
C TYR A 647 1.12 -11.92 -21.17
N THR A 648 0.75 -11.06 -20.22
CA THR A 648 -0.62 -10.53 -20.08
C THR A 648 -1.70 -11.62 -20.12
N GLY A 649 -1.45 -12.76 -19.46
CA GLY A 649 -2.39 -13.89 -19.41
C GLY A 649 -2.39 -14.82 -20.64
N LEU A 650 -1.65 -14.49 -21.70
CA LEU A 650 -1.59 -15.26 -22.94
C LEU A 650 -0.27 -16.03 -23.06
N SER A 651 -0.33 -17.28 -23.49
CA SER A 651 0.85 -18.12 -23.73
C SER A 651 1.33 -17.99 -25.17
N HIS A 652 2.58 -17.55 -25.33
CA HIS A 652 3.31 -17.48 -26.59
C HIS A 652 4.28 -18.64 -26.71
N THR A 653 4.41 -19.22 -27.91
CA THR A 653 5.40 -20.26 -28.18
C THR A 653 6.57 -19.69 -28.98
N LEU A 654 7.78 -19.78 -28.42
CA LEU A 654 9.02 -19.40 -29.07
C LEU A 654 9.80 -20.64 -29.48
N GLU A 655 9.95 -20.85 -30.78
CA GLU A 655 10.71 -21.97 -31.33
C GLU A 655 12.14 -21.55 -31.68
N TYR A 656 13.13 -22.28 -31.16
CA TYR A 656 14.52 -22.11 -31.58
C TYR A 656 14.79 -23.02 -32.79
N VAL A 657 14.64 -22.45 -33.97
CA VAL A 657 15.05 -23.08 -35.24
C VAL A 657 16.53 -22.83 -35.47
N ARG A 658 17.30 -23.88 -35.79
CA ARG A 658 18.74 -23.76 -36.03
C ARG A 658 19.03 -22.71 -37.13
N PRO A 659 19.89 -21.69 -36.88
CA PRO A 659 20.28 -20.73 -37.91
C PRO A 659 21.32 -21.32 -38.87
N GLU A 660 21.59 -20.63 -39.98
CA GLU A 660 22.71 -20.97 -40.89
C GLU A 660 24.08 -20.75 -40.22
N SER A 661 24.18 -19.72 -39.38
CA SER A 661 25.34 -19.41 -38.56
C SER A 661 24.88 -19.00 -37.16
N ASP A 662 25.56 -19.49 -36.14
CA ASP A 662 25.32 -19.12 -34.74
C ASP A 662 25.65 -17.63 -34.48
N TRP A 663 26.53 -17.04 -35.31
CA TRP A 663 26.98 -15.65 -35.21
C TRP A 663 26.64 -14.87 -36.47
N ILE A 664 26.02 -13.71 -36.29
CA ILE A 664 25.71 -12.75 -37.36
C ILE A 664 26.61 -11.53 -37.14
N CYS A 665 27.49 -11.27 -38.11
CA CYS A 665 28.48 -10.20 -38.03
C CYS A 665 28.16 -9.08 -39.02
N GLU A 666 27.99 -7.86 -38.52
CA GLU A 666 27.79 -6.66 -39.33
C GLU A 666 29.08 -5.82 -39.36
N THR A 667 29.42 -5.29 -40.53
CA THR A 667 30.60 -4.44 -40.70
C THR A 667 30.26 -3.01 -40.27
N GLU A 668 30.98 -2.49 -39.28
CA GLU A 668 30.80 -1.11 -38.81
C GLU A 668 31.43 -0.11 -39.77
N SER A 669 30.81 1.07 -39.91
CA SER A 669 31.19 2.15 -40.82
C SER A 669 32.60 2.72 -40.58
N HIS A 670 33.21 2.46 -39.43
CA HIS A 670 34.55 2.93 -39.07
C HIS A 670 35.63 1.84 -39.10
N GLY A 671 35.34 0.67 -39.67
CA GLY A 671 36.30 -0.43 -39.76
C GLY A 671 36.31 -1.29 -38.50
N GLY A 672 35.38 -2.24 -38.45
CA GLY A 672 35.21 -3.24 -37.39
C GLY A 672 34.11 -4.23 -37.79
N GLN A 673 34.06 -5.40 -37.15
CA GLN A 673 32.93 -6.33 -37.28
C GLN A 673 32.28 -6.52 -35.92
N ARG A 674 31.00 -6.20 -35.81
CA ARG A 674 30.20 -6.48 -34.63
C ARG A 674 29.44 -7.78 -34.86
N CYS A 675 29.86 -8.83 -34.14
CA CYS A 675 29.21 -10.14 -34.17
C CYS A 675 28.23 -10.28 -33.00
N ILE A 676 27.00 -10.65 -33.29
CA ILE A 676 25.94 -10.91 -32.32
C ILE A 676 25.49 -12.36 -32.46
N HIS A 677 25.32 -13.07 -31.34
CA HIS A 677 24.84 -14.44 -31.37
C HIS A 677 23.36 -14.51 -31.75
N TYR A 678 22.95 -15.52 -32.52
CA TYR A 678 21.58 -15.63 -33.05
C TYR A 678 20.50 -15.62 -31.95
N VAL A 679 20.77 -16.20 -30.78
CA VAL A 679 19.86 -16.16 -29.61
C VAL A 679 19.49 -14.73 -29.18
N GLU A 680 20.42 -13.78 -29.29
CA GLU A 680 20.16 -12.37 -28.94
C GLU A 680 19.25 -11.71 -29.98
N ILE A 681 19.46 -12.04 -31.26
CA ILE A 681 18.62 -11.55 -32.36
C ILE A 681 17.21 -12.14 -32.25
N LEU A 682 17.10 -13.43 -31.91
CA LEU A 682 15.82 -14.10 -31.72
C LEU A 682 15.06 -13.52 -30.53
N ALA A 683 15.72 -13.34 -29.38
CA ALA A 683 15.11 -12.70 -28.20
C ALA A 683 14.58 -11.30 -28.53
N LYS A 684 15.40 -10.48 -29.21
CA LYS A 684 15.01 -9.14 -29.64
C LYS A 684 13.83 -9.15 -30.60
N LYS A 685 13.84 -10.00 -31.62
CA LYS A 685 12.73 -10.13 -32.58
C LYS A 685 11.44 -10.59 -31.91
N PHE A 686 11.54 -11.56 -31.00
CA PHE A 686 10.39 -12.06 -30.25
C PHE A 686 9.79 -10.98 -29.35
N CYS A 687 10.60 -10.29 -28.56
CA CYS A 687 10.13 -9.21 -27.69
C CYS A 687 9.54 -8.03 -28.48
N ALA A 688 10.17 -7.62 -29.58
CA ALA A 688 9.67 -6.56 -30.43
C ALA A 688 8.31 -6.90 -31.09
N ARG A 689 8.04 -8.19 -31.33
CA ARG A 689 6.81 -8.68 -31.95
C ARG A 689 5.69 -8.94 -30.94
N HIS A 690 5.99 -9.49 -29.78
CA HIS A 690 4.98 -10.01 -28.85
C HIS A 690 4.88 -9.27 -27.51
N MET A 691 5.97 -8.64 -27.05
CA MET A 691 6.08 -8.06 -25.71
C MET A 691 6.68 -6.64 -25.76
N TYR A 692 6.19 -5.82 -26.68
CA TYR A 692 6.79 -4.54 -27.05
C TYR A 692 6.75 -3.48 -25.93
N ASP A 693 5.85 -3.62 -24.95
CA ASP A 693 5.74 -2.71 -23.79
C ASP A 693 6.61 -3.16 -22.60
N TRP A 694 7.18 -4.37 -22.64
CA TRP A 694 7.95 -4.92 -21.52
C TRP A 694 9.45 -4.69 -21.66
N VAL A 695 9.96 -3.65 -20.98
CA VAL A 695 11.38 -3.24 -21.00
C VAL A 695 12.34 -4.37 -20.60
N GLY A 696 11.92 -5.30 -19.73
CA GLY A 696 12.74 -6.41 -19.25
C GLY A 696 12.68 -7.69 -20.12
N CYS A 697 11.92 -7.68 -21.21
CA CYS A 697 11.66 -8.88 -22.01
C CYS A 697 12.95 -9.48 -22.60
N GLU A 698 13.76 -8.66 -23.26
CA GLU A 698 14.91 -9.15 -24.04
C GLU A 698 15.89 -9.93 -23.15
N ALA A 699 16.22 -9.39 -21.97
CA ALA A 699 17.12 -10.05 -21.02
C ALA A 699 16.57 -11.39 -20.53
N ARG A 700 15.27 -11.44 -20.17
CA ARG A 700 14.62 -12.66 -19.65
C ARG A 700 14.53 -13.76 -20.69
N ILE A 701 14.12 -13.42 -21.91
CA ILE A 701 14.03 -14.38 -23.01
C ILE A 701 15.42 -14.85 -23.44
N LEU A 702 16.41 -13.96 -23.46
CA LEU A 702 17.78 -14.30 -23.77
C LEU A 702 18.36 -15.33 -22.79
N ASP A 703 18.18 -15.12 -21.48
CA ASP A 703 18.64 -16.06 -20.46
C ASP A 703 17.96 -17.43 -20.60
N ALA A 704 16.63 -17.43 -20.83
CA ALA A 704 15.88 -18.66 -21.04
C ALA A 704 16.34 -19.43 -22.30
N LEU A 705 16.59 -18.73 -23.41
CA LEU A 705 17.10 -19.31 -24.65
C LEU A 705 18.50 -19.92 -24.45
N ARG A 706 19.41 -19.20 -23.78
CA ARG A 706 20.77 -19.69 -23.51
C ARG A 706 20.74 -20.96 -22.65
N GLN A 707 19.97 -20.94 -21.58
CA GLN A 707 19.83 -22.09 -20.68
C GLN A 707 19.24 -23.31 -21.40
N GLN A 708 18.19 -23.12 -22.20
CA GLN A 708 17.59 -24.23 -22.97
C GLN A 708 18.51 -24.75 -24.08
N LEU A 709 19.30 -23.87 -24.71
CA LEU A 709 20.30 -24.28 -25.69
C LEU A 709 21.38 -25.17 -25.06
N GLU A 710 21.88 -24.81 -23.87
CA GLU A 710 22.83 -25.64 -23.12
C GLU A 710 22.24 -27.01 -22.77
N PHE A 711 21.01 -27.05 -22.26
CA PHE A 711 20.31 -28.32 -21.97
C PHE A 711 20.11 -29.17 -23.21
N TYR A 712 19.73 -28.54 -24.33
CA TYR A 712 19.57 -29.20 -25.60
C TYR A 712 20.90 -29.80 -26.07
N GLU A 713 22.00 -29.05 -26.04
CA GLU A 713 23.32 -29.54 -26.46
C GLU A 713 23.75 -30.77 -25.66
N VAL A 714 23.62 -30.74 -24.33
CA VAL A 714 23.95 -31.89 -23.46
C VAL A 714 23.11 -33.12 -23.81
N ARG A 715 21.81 -32.94 -24.05
CA ARG A 715 20.90 -34.04 -24.44
C ARG A 715 21.22 -34.57 -25.84
N MET A 716 21.49 -33.68 -26.79
CA MET A 716 21.79 -34.02 -28.18
C MET A 716 23.03 -34.92 -28.30
N TRP A 717 24.11 -34.59 -27.57
CA TRP A 717 25.34 -35.39 -27.59
C TRP A 717 25.19 -36.78 -26.94
N LYS A 718 24.20 -36.95 -26.06
CA LYS A 718 23.84 -38.26 -25.47
C LYS A 718 22.83 -39.02 -26.34
N ALA A 719 22.08 -38.32 -27.19
CA ALA A 719 21.06 -38.91 -28.04
C ALA A 719 21.67 -39.77 -29.17
N LYS A 720 20.85 -40.67 -29.70
CA LYS A 720 21.21 -41.56 -30.82
C LYS A 720 21.11 -40.86 -32.19
N ASP A 721 20.49 -39.69 -32.25
CA ASP A 721 20.24 -39.00 -33.51
C ASP A 721 21.53 -38.46 -34.14
N MET A 722 21.95 -39.10 -35.23
CA MET A 722 23.17 -38.74 -35.96
C MET A 722 23.02 -37.46 -36.79
N TYR A 723 21.83 -37.14 -37.30
CA TYR A 723 21.59 -35.88 -38.00
C TYR A 723 21.64 -34.71 -37.04
N ALA A 724 21.09 -34.87 -35.83
CA ALA A 724 21.17 -33.84 -34.78
C ALA A 724 22.62 -33.44 -34.47
N LYS A 725 23.52 -34.43 -34.39
CA LYS A 725 24.96 -34.26 -34.11
C LYS A 725 25.70 -33.52 -35.20
N LEU A 726 25.38 -33.78 -36.47
CA LEU A 726 25.95 -33.04 -37.60
C LEU A 726 25.27 -31.71 -37.87
N GLY A 727 24.19 -31.39 -37.16
CA GLY A 727 23.49 -30.15 -37.38
C GLY A 727 22.49 -30.17 -38.54
N LEU A 728 22.14 -31.35 -39.06
CA LEU A 728 21.43 -31.53 -40.33
C LEU A 728 20.01 -32.07 -40.15
N VAL A 729 19.25 -32.03 -41.25
CA VAL A 729 17.93 -32.66 -41.42
C VAL A 729 18.08 -34.00 -42.17
N LYS A 730 17.11 -34.92 -42.04
CA LYS A 730 17.19 -36.25 -42.70
C LYS A 730 17.32 -36.16 -44.24
N THR A 731 16.83 -35.07 -44.84
CA THR A 731 16.91 -34.80 -46.29
C THR A 731 18.26 -34.25 -46.75
N ALA A 732 19.25 -34.10 -45.87
CA ALA A 732 20.54 -33.52 -46.22
C ALA A 732 21.31 -34.34 -47.29
N SER A 733 21.92 -33.62 -48.24
CA SER A 733 22.76 -34.20 -49.29
C SER A 733 24.12 -34.65 -48.74
N ARG A 734 24.84 -35.47 -49.51
CA ARG A 734 26.19 -35.92 -49.11
C ARG A 734 27.16 -34.74 -48.96
N GLU A 735 27.08 -33.76 -49.84
CA GLU A 735 27.91 -32.55 -49.80
C GLU A 735 27.66 -31.74 -48.53
N GLN A 736 26.39 -31.66 -48.09
CA GLN A 736 26.02 -31.00 -46.83
C GLN A 736 26.55 -31.76 -45.61
N ILE A 737 26.52 -33.09 -45.64
CA ILE A 737 27.10 -33.97 -44.61
C ILE A 737 28.62 -33.77 -44.51
N ASP A 738 29.31 -33.76 -45.65
CA ASP A 738 30.76 -33.52 -45.71
C ASP A 738 31.13 -32.13 -45.18
N ALA A 739 30.41 -31.09 -45.62
CA ALA A 739 30.65 -29.72 -45.19
C ALA A 739 30.42 -29.52 -43.69
N ALA A 740 29.34 -30.10 -43.15
CA ALA A 740 29.01 -30.00 -41.72
C ALA A 740 30.06 -30.71 -40.85
N TYR A 741 30.46 -31.93 -41.22
CA TYR A 741 31.48 -32.68 -40.50
C TYR A 741 32.83 -31.94 -40.48
N ASN A 742 33.29 -31.46 -41.64
CA ASN A 742 34.55 -30.72 -41.76
C ASN A 742 34.57 -29.42 -40.95
N THR A 743 33.41 -28.81 -40.75
CA THR A 743 33.26 -27.61 -39.92
C THR A 743 33.29 -27.96 -38.43
N LEU A 744 32.51 -28.97 -38.02
CA LEU A 744 32.36 -29.35 -36.62
C LEU A 744 33.62 -29.98 -36.03
N VAL A 745 34.39 -30.76 -36.81
CA VAL A 745 35.65 -31.35 -36.35
C VAL A 745 36.72 -30.30 -36.05
N LYS A 746 36.70 -29.15 -36.73
CA LYS A 746 37.61 -28.03 -36.39
C LYS A 746 37.28 -27.44 -35.03
N ARG A 747 36.00 -27.45 -34.63
CA ARG A 747 35.51 -26.95 -33.33
C ARG A 747 35.70 -27.98 -32.21
N PHE A 748 35.32 -29.22 -32.46
CA PHE A 748 35.36 -30.33 -31.50
C PHE A 748 36.42 -31.33 -31.93
N ASN A 749 37.67 -31.07 -31.54
CA ASN A 749 38.80 -31.93 -31.87
C ASN A 749 39.06 -32.96 -30.76
N ASN A 750 39.95 -33.92 -31.04
CA ASN A 750 40.26 -35.01 -30.11
C ASN A 750 40.92 -34.53 -28.79
N GLU A 751 41.53 -33.35 -28.80
CA GLU A 751 42.27 -32.81 -27.65
C GLU A 751 41.35 -32.03 -26.72
N THR A 752 40.42 -31.24 -27.27
CA THR A 752 39.50 -30.41 -26.49
C THR A 752 38.28 -31.18 -26.03
N GLU A 753 37.66 -31.96 -26.91
CA GLU A 753 36.37 -32.61 -26.66
C GLU A 753 36.31 -34.03 -27.27
N PRO A 754 37.09 -35.01 -26.74
CA PRO A 754 37.26 -36.33 -27.34
C PRO A 754 35.95 -37.10 -27.52
N TYR A 755 35.04 -37.00 -26.53
CA TYR A 755 33.72 -37.64 -26.60
C TYR A 755 32.87 -37.12 -27.76
N LYS A 756 32.81 -35.80 -27.97
CA LYS A 756 32.06 -35.20 -29.08
C LYS A 756 32.70 -35.55 -30.42
N TYR A 757 34.03 -35.53 -30.48
CA TYR A 757 34.78 -35.89 -31.68
C TYR A 757 34.52 -37.33 -32.15
N GLU A 758 34.49 -38.29 -31.22
CA GLU A 758 34.15 -39.69 -31.53
C GLU A 758 32.71 -39.82 -32.05
N LYS A 759 31.76 -39.11 -31.44
CA LYS A 759 30.35 -39.11 -31.86
C LYS A 759 30.16 -38.46 -33.24
N LEU A 760 30.94 -37.43 -33.59
CA LEU A 760 30.94 -36.83 -34.93
C LEU A 760 31.48 -37.80 -35.98
N LYS A 761 32.56 -38.52 -35.68
CA LYS A 761 33.10 -39.56 -36.57
C LYS A 761 32.09 -40.68 -36.81
N GLU A 762 31.42 -41.13 -35.75
CA GLU A 762 30.37 -42.13 -35.83
C GLU A 762 29.22 -41.66 -36.74
N ALA A 763 28.72 -40.44 -36.51
CA ALA A 763 27.65 -39.86 -37.32
C ALA A 763 28.07 -39.70 -38.79
N TYR A 764 29.28 -39.22 -39.06
CA TYR A 764 29.79 -39.07 -40.42
C TYR A 764 29.94 -40.42 -41.13
N ARG A 765 30.49 -41.43 -40.46
CA ARG A 765 30.68 -42.78 -41.03
C ARG A 765 29.35 -43.38 -41.50
N VAL A 766 28.30 -43.23 -40.69
CA VAL A 766 26.97 -43.80 -41.01
C VAL A 766 26.25 -42.97 -42.05
N LEU A 767 26.29 -41.63 -41.96
CA LEU A 767 25.50 -40.77 -42.84
C LEU A 767 26.13 -40.51 -44.21
N SER A 768 27.46 -40.59 -44.34
CA SER A 768 28.16 -40.39 -45.63
C SER A 768 28.14 -41.61 -46.55
N ASP A 769 27.92 -42.81 -45.99
CA ASP A 769 27.74 -44.04 -46.75
C ASP A 769 26.26 -44.20 -47.16
N PRO A 770 25.93 -44.23 -48.47
CA PRO A 770 24.53 -44.28 -48.93
C PRO A 770 23.74 -45.47 -48.41
N GLU A 771 24.40 -46.62 -48.21
CA GLU A 771 23.74 -47.85 -47.77
C GLU A 771 23.54 -47.84 -46.25
N GLU A 772 24.54 -47.42 -45.46
CA GLU A 772 24.37 -47.23 -44.00
C GLU A 772 23.28 -46.20 -43.71
N LYS A 773 23.27 -45.07 -44.45
CA LYS A 773 22.26 -44.02 -44.34
C LYS A 773 20.85 -44.58 -44.60
N TYR A 774 20.69 -45.39 -45.64
CA TYR A 774 19.40 -46.02 -45.96
C TYR A 774 18.85 -46.85 -44.79
N TYR A 775 19.65 -47.75 -44.22
CA TYR A 775 19.20 -48.56 -43.07
C TYR A 775 18.99 -47.74 -41.80
N TYR A 776 19.76 -46.67 -41.61
CA TYR A 776 19.55 -45.73 -40.50
C TYR A 776 18.21 -45.00 -40.61
N ASP A 777 17.82 -44.59 -41.82
CA ASP A 777 16.59 -43.85 -42.12
C ASP A 777 15.33 -44.72 -42.16
N LEU A 778 15.45 -46.06 -42.12
CA LEU A 778 14.29 -46.94 -42.06
C LEU A 778 13.49 -46.73 -40.77
N PRO A 779 12.14 -46.67 -40.85
CA PRO A 779 11.30 -46.63 -39.66
C PRO A 779 11.55 -47.88 -38.84
N CYS A 780 11.62 -47.74 -37.52
CA CYS A 780 11.79 -48.92 -36.69
C CYS A 780 10.47 -49.68 -36.54
N VAL A 781 10.59 -51.01 -36.49
CA VAL A 781 9.44 -51.87 -36.27
C VAL A 781 9.20 -51.92 -34.77
N LYS A 782 8.04 -51.41 -34.34
CA LYS A 782 7.61 -51.52 -32.94
C LYS A 782 7.28 -52.97 -32.61
N LEU A 783 8.13 -53.58 -31.79
CA LEU A 783 7.99 -54.95 -31.33
C LEU A 783 7.68 -54.90 -29.82
N PHE A 784 6.68 -55.67 -29.39
CA PHE A 784 6.25 -55.72 -27.98
C PHE A 784 5.89 -54.36 -27.35
N GLY A 785 5.37 -53.42 -28.14
CA GLY A 785 4.82 -52.13 -27.65
C GLY A 785 5.84 -51.10 -27.16
N CYS A 786 7.10 -51.46 -26.91
CA CYS A 786 8.14 -50.56 -26.38
C CYS A 786 9.57 -50.84 -26.89
N LEU A 787 9.77 -51.79 -27.81
CA LEU A 787 11.08 -52.06 -28.40
C LEU A 787 11.08 -51.61 -29.87
N CYS A 788 12.02 -50.73 -30.19
CA CYS A 788 12.28 -50.26 -31.54
C CYS A 788 13.28 -51.21 -32.20
N GLY A 789 12.80 -52.05 -33.13
CA GLY A 789 13.62 -52.97 -33.92
C GLY A 789 14.09 -52.31 -35.22
N LYS A 790 15.38 -52.03 -35.34
CA LYS A 790 15.98 -51.52 -36.58
C LYS A 790 16.62 -52.63 -37.40
N ARG A 791 16.31 -52.67 -38.70
CA ARG A 791 16.93 -53.61 -39.65
C ARG A 791 18.37 -53.20 -39.94
N GLN A 792 19.26 -54.19 -39.97
CA GLN A 792 20.67 -54.02 -40.31
C GLN A 792 20.98 -54.59 -41.70
N LYS A 793 22.17 -54.24 -42.22
CA LYS A 793 22.68 -54.69 -43.52
C LYS A 793 22.81 -56.21 -43.66
N ASP A 794 23.10 -56.89 -42.55
CA ASP A 794 23.27 -58.35 -42.49
C ASP A 794 21.94 -59.12 -42.40
N GLY A 795 20.80 -58.42 -42.47
CA GLY A 795 19.47 -59.00 -42.28
C GLY A 795 19.07 -59.18 -40.82
N GLY A 796 19.93 -58.79 -39.87
CA GLY A 796 19.63 -58.76 -38.44
C GLY A 796 18.67 -57.64 -38.05
N ILE A 797 18.06 -57.77 -36.87
CA ILE A 797 17.26 -56.71 -36.24
C ILE A 797 17.93 -56.35 -34.91
N THR A 798 18.40 -55.12 -34.76
CA THR A 798 18.83 -54.61 -33.46
C THR A 798 17.67 -54.03 -32.70
N PHE A 799 17.48 -54.55 -31.48
CA PHE A 799 16.48 -54.06 -30.55
C PHE A 799 17.09 -52.97 -29.69
N THR A 800 16.44 -51.82 -29.68
CA THR A 800 16.70 -50.79 -28.70
C THR A 800 15.44 -50.50 -27.91
N PRO A 801 15.53 -50.28 -26.58
CA PRO A 801 14.43 -49.69 -25.85
C PRO A 801 14.10 -48.34 -26.49
N ASP A 802 12.81 -48.14 -26.77
CA ASP A 802 12.24 -46.92 -27.35
C ASP A 802 12.39 -45.73 -26.36
#